data_AF-A0A2D7V0X4-F1
#
_entry.id   AF-A0A2D7V0X4-F1
#
_cell.length_a   1.000
_cell.length_b   1.000
_cell.length_c   1.000
_cell.angle_alpha   90.00
_cell.angle_beta   90.00
_cell.angle_gamma   90.00
#
_symmetry.space_group_name_H-M   'P 1'
#
loop_
_entity.id
_entity.type
_entity.pdbx_description
1 polymer ?
#
loop_
_entity_poly.entity_id
_entity_poly.type
_entity_poly.pdbx_seq_one_letter_code
_entity_poly.pdbx_strand_id
1 'polypeptide(L)'
;MSGIGTSAFDEERLQSEIERYHNQLDTETERLYSLATEAREKGLDFATEVEIPRATDLADRTEKLLEEYLDGLEIAESIRTMLLDEDRETTAIKIACQVSRQMMERTGDQQRSIDAGLRVGLAILTEAILVAPLEGIGQVRLLNNMDGTTFLSIDFCGPIRAAGGTAQAMAVLIGDMIRSELGLAKYEPTFAEVERVKEEFGLYRAGMQYKPTPEEIDVIVKSCPVMINGESTEDIECAGYREVRNIDDGRVRGGVLLVIGEGLCLKAPKLQKHVERLDIPGWGFITEFANRGKKGEGGDSSIFTPRKIKTDSRFMKDIIAGRPVFGMPNEPGGFRLRYGRPRASGLAAAGMNPVSMKAMGSFISVGTQMKIERPGKACAVTPCTEIDGPMVLLDDGTFVRINEEGHWNEIEQQVRAIWDNGELMLGFGEFLENNKNLVPSAYTTEWWAAEILDSIKNQDDLEFLYSNSNLDKSSVPQTTPWDLRRRLRSKSERLEVEWMLRDWHKSLRNLDIDWAQTVAISKRWEIAVHPSHNPQWSDLSIAILPDLIDALANATVEDGCLRISDAVLGWVAPLVVESAPIIESVPNNQTNLRRKENTTNKISTIEQIGKHSIDEAIIDELSESFGIQQHGLVKSALMCLGIEHHHDGDDIIINEKWECLLEGLNLKIENDQIKIHDMKSIKERLEGIREATNIVEIEEERITVLEAEKRAARIKAETSARQKGEGIAATEQAGQEAADSIEDPGPKDGDALLNAQILLDENDVENSLWIIRKISQLQWKDSAPCRIGCRMGRPEKSAPREMKQKAHALYPIQNYGGPQRLLATAVSREGSIRVTVGPRRCLRCERETPHVRCHHRTIKDEPKECGGRTVPAERRGAHLRNRMGELTTIPLSDILEVKRISLGLDRLPERIKAMKGLTSKAQYPEPIEKGILRAIHDVSAFRDGTVRYDMIDVPVTHFRPKEIGTSIEKLIDLGYSHDIRGEPLTSDMQVLELFPQDFIP
;
A
#
# COMPACT_ATOMS: atom_id res chain seq x y z
N MET A 1 16.88 -23.49 17.59
CA MET A 1 16.27 -24.31 16.50
C MET A 1 16.71 -23.78 15.13
N SER A 2 18.01 -23.62 14.91
CA SER A 2 18.62 -23.16 13.67
C SER A 2 19.10 -24.38 12.88
N GLY A 3 18.49 -24.64 11.72
CA GLY A 3 18.92 -25.72 10.81
C GLY A 3 17.80 -26.38 9.98
N ILE A 4 16.53 -26.22 10.36
CA ILE A 4 15.38 -26.82 9.65
C ILE A 4 14.64 -25.77 8.77
N GLY A 5 14.84 -24.47 8.96
CA GLY A 5 13.96 -23.41 8.43
C GLY A 5 14.27 -22.80 7.06
N THR A 6 15.38 -23.12 6.38
CA THR A 6 15.66 -22.62 5.03
C THR A 6 15.38 -23.70 3.99
N SER A 7 14.49 -23.43 3.02
CA SER A 7 14.24 -24.31 1.87
C SER A 7 15.55 -24.51 1.11
N ALA A 8 15.77 -25.72 0.57
CA ALA A 8 16.92 -25.96 -0.28
C ALA A 8 16.75 -25.26 -1.64
N PHE A 9 17.86 -24.84 -2.23
CA PHE A 9 17.94 -24.26 -3.58
C PHE A 9 19.25 -24.68 -4.25
N ASP A 10 19.25 -24.66 -5.58
CA ASP A 10 20.40 -25.01 -6.41
C ASP A 10 21.34 -23.80 -6.52
N GLU A 11 22.13 -23.58 -5.47
CA GLU A 11 22.99 -22.39 -5.34
C GLU A 11 24.02 -22.29 -6.46
N GLU A 12 24.62 -23.41 -6.89
CA GLU A 12 25.63 -23.44 -7.94
C GLU A 12 25.04 -23.01 -9.30
N ARG A 13 23.87 -23.58 -9.67
CA ARG A 13 23.18 -23.19 -10.90
C ARG A 13 22.76 -21.73 -10.86
N LEU A 14 22.06 -21.31 -9.79
CA LEU A 14 21.52 -19.95 -9.67
C LEU A 14 22.62 -18.90 -9.68
N GLN A 15 23.75 -19.17 -9.00
CA GLN A 15 24.91 -18.27 -9.01
C GLN A 15 25.51 -18.19 -10.43
N SER A 16 25.67 -19.32 -11.12
CA SER A 16 26.17 -19.32 -12.50
C SER A 16 25.25 -18.57 -13.47
N GLU A 17 23.93 -18.74 -13.33
CA GLU A 17 22.93 -18.04 -14.15
C GLU A 17 22.96 -16.52 -13.89
N ILE A 18 23.05 -16.09 -12.63
CA ILE A 18 23.18 -14.68 -12.25
C ILE A 18 24.49 -14.07 -12.72
N GLU A 19 25.62 -14.77 -12.57
CA GLU A 19 26.91 -14.29 -13.07
C GLU A 19 26.88 -14.10 -14.59
N ARG A 20 26.29 -15.03 -15.34
CA ARG A 20 26.09 -14.89 -16.78
C ARG A 20 25.20 -13.69 -17.11
N TYR A 21 24.08 -13.54 -16.40
CA TYR A 21 23.13 -12.45 -16.57
C TYR A 21 23.77 -11.07 -16.33
N HIS A 22 24.47 -10.89 -15.20
CA HIS A 22 25.18 -9.65 -14.89
C HIS A 22 26.26 -9.33 -15.93
N ASN A 23 27.05 -10.33 -16.36
CA ASN A 23 28.06 -10.13 -17.40
C ASN A 23 27.45 -9.67 -18.73
N GLN A 24 26.28 -10.21 -19.11
CA GLN A 24 25.55 -9.77 -20.31
C GLN A 24 25.07 -8.32 -20.18
N LEU A 25 24.46 -7.96 -19.04
CA LEU A 25 24.00 -6.59 -18.79
C LEU A 25 25.15 -5.59 -18.72
N ASP A 26 26.26 -5.94 -18.09
CA ASP A 26 27.45 -5.09 -18.02
C ASP A 26 28.06 -4.87 -19.40
N THR A 27 28.15 -5.91 -20.21
CA THR A 27 28.67 -5.82 -21.59
C THR A 27 27.81 -4.90 -22.45
N GLU A 28 26.48 -5.05 -22.39
CA GLU A 28 25.57 -4.22 -23.16
C GLU A 28 25.53 -2.78 -22.64
N THR A 29 25.59 -2.58 -21.33
CA THR A 29 25.69 -1.26 -20.71
C THR A 29 26.98 -0.56 -21.14
N GLU A 30 28.12 -1.25 -21.13
CA GLU A 30 29.41 -0.69 -21.56
C GLU A 30 29.40 -0.31 -23.05
N ARG A 31 28.73 -1.11 -23.89
CA ARG A 31 28.51 -0.80 -25.31
C ARG A 31 27.72 0.50 -25.48
N LEU A 32 26.65 0.69 -24.71
CA LEU A 32 25.82 1.90 -24.74
C LEU A 32 26.57 3.12 -24.17
N TYR A 33 27.33 2.95 -23.10
CA TYR A 33 28.19 4.01 -22.54
C TYR A 33 29.27 4.44 -23.52
N SER A 34 29.93 3.50 -24.20
CA SER A 34 30.91 3.80 -25.25
C SER A 34 30.31 4.65 -26.37
N LEU A 35 29.13 4.27 -26.87
CA LEU A 35 28.39 5.04 -27.87
C LEU A 35 28.02 6.45 -27.37
N ALA A 36 27.58 6.56 -26.12
CA ALA A 36 27.24 7.85 -25.51
C ALA A 36 28.48 8.74 -25.34
N THR A 37 29.62 8.17 -24.94
CA THR A 37 30.91 8.86 -24.82
C THR A 37 31.37 9.39 -26.17
N GLU A 38 31.38 8.56 -27.22
CA GLU A 38 31.70 9.00 -28.59
C GLU A 38 30.79 10.15 -29.07
N ALA A 39 29.50 10.14 -28.66
CA ALA A 39 28.57 11.22 -28.98
C ALA A 39 28.88 12.51 -28.20
N ARG A 40 29.22 12.39 -26.90
CA ARG A 40 29.53 13.53 -26.02
C ARG A 40 30.87 14.19 -26.35
N GLU A 41 31.88 13.42 -26.75
CA GLU A 41 33.19 13.92 -27.18
C GLU A 41 33.12 14.87 -28.39
N LYS A 42 32.08 14.74 -29.22
CA LYS A 42 31.80 15.69 -30.32
C LYS A 42 31.51 17.10 -29.80
N GLY A 43 31.28 17.29 -28.51
CA GLY A 43 31.09 18.60 -27.87
C GLY A 43 29.89 19.37 -28.42
N LEU A 44 28.82 18.65 -28.77
CA LEU A 44 27.55 19.23 -29.23
C LEU A 44 26.61 19.54 -28.05
N ASP A 45 26.91 19.00 -26.87
CA ASP A 45 26.18 19.18 -25.61
C ASP A 45 26.96 20.01 -24.58
N PHE A 46 26.35 20.27 -23.42
CA PHE A 46 26.96 21.11 -22.36
C PHE A 46 28.24 20.50 -21.78
N ALA A 47 28.24 19.19 -21.54
CA ALA A 47 29.38 18.41 -21.10
C ALA A 47 29.95 17.58 -22.27
N THR A 48 31.26 17.36 -22.25
CA THR A 48 31.99 16.47 -23.18
C THR A 48 32.08 15.03 -22.70
N GLU A 49 31.55 14.74 -21.53
CA GLU A 49 31.46 13.41 -20.94
C GLU A 49 29.99 13.07 -20.63
N VAL A 50 29.76 11.81 -20.31
CA VAL A 50 28.43 11.33 -19.92
C VAL A 50 28.14 11.77 -18.49
N GLU A 51 27.07 12.55 -18.31
CA GLU A 51 26.70 13.18 -17.03
C GLU A 51 25.99 12.22 -16.04
N ILE A 52 25.70 10.99 -16.45
CA ILE A 52 25.06 9.97 -15.60
C ILE A 52 26.14 8.92 -15.26
N PRO A 53 26.73 8.97 -14.06
CA PRO A 53 27.79 8.04 -13.68
C PRO A 53 27.23 6.63 -13.40
N ARG A 54 28.00 5.59 -13.72
CA ARG A 54 27.72 4.21 -13.28
C ARG A 54 28.01 4.08 -11.80
N ALA A 55 27.21 3.32 -11.05
CA ALA A 55 27.50 2.95 -9.67
C ALA A 55 27.13 1.48 -9.48
N THR A 56 28.01 0.74 -8.80
CA THR A 56 27.86 -0.72 -8.65
C THR A 56 26.91 -1.05 -7.50
N ASP A 57 27.05 -0.33 -6.40
CA ASP A 57 26.35 -0.60 -5.15
C ASP A 57 25.96 0.69 -4.41
N LEU A 58 25.36 0.52 -3.23
CA LEU A 58 24.95 1.61 -2.35
C LEU A 58 26.12 2.53 -1.98
N ALA A 59 27.30 1.95 -1.74
CA ALA A 59 28.49 2.68 -1.32
C ALA A 59 28.97 3.61 -2.44
N ASP A 60 29.12 3.09 -3.66
CA ASP A 60 29.47 3.88 -4.85
C ASP A 60 28.42 4.95 -5.13
N ARG A 61 27.13 4.63 -5.03
CA ARG A 61 26.05 5.59 -5.24
C ARG A 61 26.14 6.74 -4.24
N THR A 62 26.38 6.43 -2.97
CA THR A 62 26.45 7.45 -1.91
C THR A 62 27.63 8.41 -2.12
N GLU A 63 28.80 7.87 -2.44
CA GLU A 63 30.00 8.66 -2.71
C GLU A 63 29.83 9.56 -3.93
N LYS A 64 29.38 9.00 -5.06
CA LYS A 64 29.18 9.75 -6.31
C LYS A 64 28.06 10.78 -6.20
N LEU A 65 26.99 10.49 -5.45
CA LEU A 65 25.89 11.43 -5.24
C LEU A 65 26.35 12.67 -4.47
N LEU A 66 27.33 12.51 -3.56
CA LEU A 66 27.76 13.55 -2.63
C LEU A 66 29.19 14.05 -2.88
N GLU A 67 29.75 13.81 -4.05
CA GLU A 67 31.13 14.19 -4.42
C GLU A 67 31.42 15.67 -4.12
N GLU A 68 30.49 16.57 -4.44
CA GLU A 68 30.62 18.02 -4.18
C GLU A 68 30.69 18.37 -2.67
N TYR A 69 30.15 17.52 -1.80
CA TYR A 69 30.08 17.74 -0.35
C TYR A 69 31.22 17.05 0.42
N LEU A 70 31.85 16.03 -0.18
CA LEU A 70 32.85 15.19 0.48
C LEU A 70 34.28 15.74 0.42
N ASP A 71 34.54 16.79 -0.36
CA ASP A 71 35.87 17.42 -0.47
C ASP A 71 36.99 16.40 -0.80
N GLY A 72 36.68 15.41 -1.64
CA GLY A 72 37.59 14.32 -2.01
C GLY A 72 37.80 13.27 -0.91
N LEU A 73 36.86 13.10 0.03
CA LEU A 73 36.82 11.94 0.92
C LEU A 73 36.25 10.71 0.19
N GLU A 74 37.00 9.62 0.26
CA GLU A 74 36.56 8.29 -0.17
C GLU A 74 35.86 7.61 1.01
N ILE A 75 34.57 7.31 0.85
CA ILE A 75 33.71 6.75 1.91
C ILE A 75 33.16 5.38 1.53
N ALA A 76 33.21 5.01 0.25
CA ALA A 76 32.57 3.79 -0.26
C ALA A 76 33.06 2.53 0.46
N GLU A 77 34.37 2.35 0.62
CA GLU A 77 34.92 1.14 1.26
C GLU A 77 34.57 1.03 2.74
N SER A 78 34.51 2.19 3.43
CA SER A 78 34.08 2.25 4.83
C SER A 78 32.62 1.84 4.98
N ILE A 79 31.75 2.25 4.05
CA ILE A 79 30.34 1.85 4.02
C ILE A 79 30.22 0.35 3.78
N ARG A 80 30.92 -0.20 2.78
CA ARG A 80 30.90 -1.64 2.47
C ARG A 80 31.30 -2.49 3.67
N THR A 81 32.42 -2.15 4.28
CA THR A 81 32.95 -2.89 5.43
C THR A 81 31.95 -2.90 6.57
N MET A 82 31.30 -1.76 6.85
CA MET A 82 30.36 -1.65 7.96
C MET A 82 29.02 -2.38 7.70
N LEU A 83 28.54 -2.41 6.45
CA LEU A 83 27.31 -3.11 6.08
C LEU A 83 27.42 -4.64 6.18
N LEU A 84 28.63 -5.21 6.29
CA LEU A 84 28.82 -6.64 6.51
C LEU A 84 28.43 -7.06 7.94
N ASP A 85 28.65 -6.17 8.92
CA ASP A 85 28.52 -6.47 10.34
C ASP A 85 27.29 -5.79 10.98
N GLU A 86 26.80 -4.70 10.40
CA GLU A 86 25.77 -3.83 10.97
C GLU A 86 24.59 -3.63 10.02
N ASP A 87 23.40 -3.37 10.57
CA ASP A 87 22.26 -2.99 9.75
C ASP A 87 22.40 -1.57 9.16
N ARG A 88 21.62 -1.29 8.12
CA ARG A 88 21.70 -0.04 7.35
C ARG A 88 21.53 1.20 8.21
N GLU A 89 20.58 1.19 9.14
CA GLU A 89 20.28 2.31 10.01
C GLU A 89 21.43 2.61 11.00
N THR A 90 22.05 1.57 11.55
CA THR A 90 23.23 1.73 12.43
C THR A 90 24.45 2.18 11.63
N THR A 91 24.64 1.61 10.44
CA THR A 91 25.69 2.02 9.50
C THR A 91 25.55 3.50 9.14
N ALA A 92 24.35 3.96 8.83
CA ALA A 92 24.10 5.37 8.51
C ALA A 92 24.53 6.32 9.63
N ILE A 93 24.21 6.00 10.89
CA ILE A 93 24.61 6.81 12.05
C ILE A 93 26.13 6.81 12.22
N LYS A 94 26.76 5.63 12.26
CA LYS A 94 28.19 5.48 12.51
C LYS A 94 29.04 6.12 11.40
N ILE A 95 28.69 5.91 10.13
CA ILE A 95 29.39 6.52 9.00
C ILE A 95 29.18 8.04 9.00
N ALA A 96 27.98 8.54 9.30
CA ALA A 96 27.73 9.98 9.37
C ALA A 96 28.62 10.67 10.41
N CYS A 97 28.74 10.08 11.61
CA CYS A 97 29.66 10.51 12.66
C CYS A 97 31.12 10.47 12.20
N GLN A 98 31.55 9.35 11.61
CA GLN A 98 32.91 9.17 11.10
C GLN A 98 33.28 10.21 10.04
N VAL A 99 32.41 10.43 9.06
CA VAL A 99 32.60 11.42 7.98
C VAL A 99 32.65 12.83 8.57
N SER A 100 31.76 13.16 9.51
CA SER A 100 31.80 14.47 10.16
C SER A 100 33.12 14.70 10.92
N ARG A 101 33.67 13.68 11.58
CA ARG A 101 34.98 13.79 12.25
C ARG A 101 36.11 13.99 11.25
N GLN A 102 36.14 13.20 10.18
CA GLN A 102 37.16 13.30 9.13
C GLN A 102 37.10 14.64 8.39
N MET A 103 35.90 15.14 8.11
CA MET A 103 35.69 16.47 7.51
C MET A 103 36.16 17.59 8.44
N MET A 104 35.98 17.45 9.75
CA MET A 104 36.48 18.41 10.73
C MET A 104 38.01 18.48 10.70
N GLU A 105 38.65 17.32 10.72
CA GLU A 105 40.11 17.21 10.66
C GLU A 105 40.69 17.78 9.37
N ARG A 106 39.97 17.65 8.24
CA ARG A 106 40.40 18.15 6.94
C ARG A 106 40.14 19.64 6.72
N THR A 107 38.91 20.08 6.95
CA THR A 107 38.46 21.43 6.56
C THR A 107 38.56 22.45 7.70
N GLY A 108 38.53 22.00 8.95
CA GLY A 108 38.41 22.86 10.13
C GLY A 108 37.09 23.61 10.23
N ASP A 109 36.13 23.36 9.33
CA ASP A 109 34.82 24.01 9.30
C ASP A 109 33.76 23.11 9.94
N GLN A 110 33.29 23.51 11.12
CA GLN A 110 32.27 22.78 11.86
C GLN A 110 30.96 22.63 11.08
N GLN A 111 30.52 23.68 10.39
CA GLN A 111 29.24 23.68 9.67
C GLN A 111 29.31 22.75 8.46
N ARG A 112 30.39 22.84 7.68
CA ARG A 112 30.61 21.97 6.49
C ARG A 112 30.73 20.49 6.89
N SER A 113 31.37 20.22 8.02
CA SER A 113 31.54 18.85 8.53
C SER A 113 30.20 18.20 8.92
N ILE A 114 29.34 18.94 9.60
CA ILE A 114 28.00 18.46 9.98
C ILE A 114 27.12 18.26 8.75
N ASP A 115 27.13 19.20 7.79
CA ASP A 115 26.36 19.09 6.55
C ASP A 115 26.77 17.84 5.75
N ALA A 116 28.08 17.59 5.58
CA ALA A 116 28.58 16.41 4.89
C ALA A 116 28.15 15.11 5.60
N GLY A 117 28.34 15.01 6.92
CA GLY A 117 27.94 13.83 7.70
C GLY A 117 26.43 13.56 7.63
N LEU A 118 25.61 14.60 7.77
CA LEU A 118 24.14 14.50 7.71
C LEU A 118 23.66 14.03 6.33
N ARG A 119 24.23 14.57 5.25
CA ARG A 119 23.90 14.17 3.88
C ARG A 119 24.31 12.72 3.60
N VAL A 120 25.49 12.28 4.05
CA VAL A 120 25.94 10.89 3.92
C VAL A 120 25.02 9.94 4.67
N GLY A 121 24.71 10.24 5.94
CA GLY A 121 23.79 9.43 6.74
C GLY A 121 22.42 9.31 6.09
N LEU A 122 21.86 10.43 5.60
CA LEU A 122 20.58 10.41 4.90
C LEU A 122 20.65 9.69 3.55
N ALA A 123 21.77 9.78 2.82
CA ALA A 123 21.97 9.05 1.58
C ALA A 123 21.99 7.54 1.81
N ILE A 124 22.69 7.04 2.82
CA ILE A 124 22.70 5.61 3.18
C ILE A 124 21.28 5.14 3.51
N LEU A 125 20.52 5.91 4.31
CA LEU A 125 19.13 5.57 4.68
C LEU A 125 18.17 5.57 3.49
N THR A 126 18.44 6.39 2.48
CA THR A 126 17.61 6.54 1.28
C THR A 126 18.19 5.79 0.08
N GLU A 127 19.13 4.87 0.34
CA GLU A 127 19.85 4.04 -0.62
C GLU A 127 20.60 4.81 -1.73
N ALA A 128 20.79 6.12 -1.51
CA ALA A 128 21.27 7.10 -2.48
C ALA A 128 20.43 7.13 -3.78
N ILE A 129 19.15 6.77 -3.69
CA ILE A 129 18.19 6.78 -4.80
C ILE A 129 17.36 8.08 -4.79
N LEU A 130 17.11 8.62 -3.60
CA LEU A 130 16.22 9.76 -3.43
C LEU A 130 16.98 11.08 -3.48
N VAL A 131 16.28 12.15 -3.87
CA VAL A 131 16.84 13.51 -3.95
C VAL A 131 16.97 14.15 -2.56
N ALA A 132 16.42 13.52 -1.52
CA ALA A 132 16.38 14.06 -0.16
C ALA A 132 17.75 14.47 0.43
N PRO A 133 18.87 13.73 0.22
CA PRO A 133 20.19 14.15 0.66
C PRO A 133 20.70 15.42 -0.03
N LEU A 134 20.19 15.75 -1.22
CA LEU A 134 20.60 16.93 -1.99
C LEU A 134 19.65 18.11 -1.75
N GLU A 135 18.35 17.93 -1.99
CA GLU A 135 17.35 18.99 -1.95
C GLU A 135 16.48 18.99 -0.67
N GLY A 136 16.52 17.92 0.13
CA GLY A 136 15.74 17.82 1.37
C GLY A 136 16.38 18.55 2.54
N ILE A 137 17.71 18.63 2.56
CA ILE A 137 18.49 19.43 3.51
C ILE A 137 18.90 20.73 2.81
N GLY A 138 18.28 21.83 3.19
CA GLY A 138 18.58 23.16 2.65
C GLY A 138 19.95 23.64 3.10
N GLN A 139 20.13 23.80 4.41
CA GLN A 139 21.40 24.19 5.02
C GLN A 139 21.48 23.73 6.48
N VAL A 140 22.71 23.62 6.97
CA VAL A 140 23.00 23.42 8.39
C VAL A 140 23.49 24.74 8.99
N ARG A 141 22.98 25.13 10.17
CA ARG A 141 23.35 26.37 10.86
C ARG A 141 23.77 26.10 12.30
N LEU A 142 24.73 26.88 12.78
CA LEU A 142 25.13 26.93 14.18
C LEU A 142 24.55 28.21 14.79
N LEU A 143 23.66 28.06 15.75
CA LEU A 143 22.95 29.17 16.40
C LEU A 143 23.24 29.16 17.91
N ASN A 144 22.82 30.22 18.63
CA ASN A 144 23.11 30.38 20.05
C ASN A 144 21.84 30.36 20.89
N ASN A 145 21.85 29.56 21.96
CA ASN A 145 20.83 29.54 23.00
C ASN A 145 20.79 30.87 23.77
N MET A 146 19.84 31.01 24.69
CA MET A 146 19.73 32.19 25.56
C MET A 146 20.92 32.33 26.53
N ASP A 147 21.53 31.21 26.91
CA ASP A 147 22.72 31.15 27.77
C ASP A 147 24.04 31.41 27.00
N GLY A 148 23.96 31.59 25.68
CA GLY A 148 25.11 31.82 24.80
C GLY A 148 25.76 30.56 24.24
N THR A 149 25.35 29.36 24.67
CA THR A 149 25.87 28.09 24.14
C THR A 149 25.46 27.88 22.68
N THR A 150 26.34 27.26 21.89
CA THR A 150 26.09 26.99 20.47
C THR A 150 25.39 25.66 20.28
N PHE A 151 24.29 25.64 19.53
CA PHE A 151 23.52 24.44 19.19
C PHE A 151 23.35 24.28 17.67
N LEU A 152 22.92 23.08 17.25
CA LEU A 152 22.71 22.72 15.85
C LEU A 152 21.26 23.03 15.40
N SER A 153 21.11 23.74 14.28
CA SER A 153 19.86 23.93 13.55
C SER A 153 19.96 23.35 12.14
N ILE A 154 18.97 22.56 11.74
CA ILE A 154 18.91 21.91 10.43
C ILE A 154 17.73 22.47 9.66
N ASP A 155 17.97 23.08 8.49
CA ASP A 155 16.93 23.60 7.63
C ASP A 155 16.45 22.51 6.67
N PHE A 156 15.26 21.97 6.92
CA PHE A 156 14.59 21.00 6.05
C PHE A 156 13.69 21.69 5.02
N CYS A 157 13.80 21.27 3.77
CA CYS A 157 13.00 21.77 2.65
C CYS A 157 11.89 20.77 2.26
N GLY A 158 10.87 21.23 1.54
CA GLY A 158 9.74 20.40 1.10
C GLY A 158 10.10 19.05 0.44
N PRO A 159 11.16 18.94 -0.39
CA PRO A 159 11.62 17.68 -0.97
C PRO A 159 11.97 16.58 0.05
N ILE A 160 12.20 16.91 1.33
CA ILE A 160 12.42 15.93 2.40
C ILE A 160 11.26 14.94 2.54
N ARG A 161 10.06 15.29 2.06
CA ARG A 161 8.91 14.37 2.02
C ARG A 161 9.22 13.08 1.27
N ALA A 162 10.04 13.15 0.22
CA ALA A 162 10.40 12.01 -0.61
C ALA A 162 11.18 10.94 0.18
N ALA A 163 11.97 11.35 1.19
CA ALA A 163 12.75 10.43 2.05
C ALA A 163 11.86 9.46 2.86
N GLY A 164 10.60 9.83 3.08
CA GLY A 164 9.70 9.13 3.98
C GLY A 164 9.93 9.47 5.45
N GLY A 165 8.91 9.24 6.28
CA GLY A 165 8.91 9.63 7.70
C GLY A 165 10.04 9.01 8.54
N THR A 166 10.44 7.77 8.23
CA THR A 166 11.52 7.12 8.99
C THR A 166 12.87 7.79 8.73
N ALA A 167 13.20 8.09 7.47
CA ALA A 167 14.44 8.79 7.14
C ALA A 167 14.43 10.24 7.66
N GLN A 168 13.28 10.92 7.68
CA GLN A 168 13.11 12.24 8.31
C GLN A 168 13.47 12.21 9.79
N ALA A 169 12.88 11.26 10.54
CA ALA A 169 13.14 11.12 11.97
C ALA A 169 14.62 10.75 12.25
N MET A 170 15.17 9.84 11.45
CA MET A 170 16.58 9.43 11.56
C MET A 170 17.55 10.55 11.19
N ALA A 171 17.20 11.46 10.26
CA ALA A 171 18.04 12.63 9.96
C ALA A 171 18.20 13.53 11.20
N VAL A 172 17.13 13.72 11.99
CA VAL A 172 17.20 14.46 13.25
C VAL A 172 18.08 13.73 14.28
N LEU A 173 17.94 12.41 14.37
CA LEU A 173 18.77 11.57 15.25
C LEU A 173 20.26 11.63 14.86
N ILE A 174 20.57 11.51 13.57
CA ILE A 174 21.94 11.61 13.05
C ILE A 174 22.52 12.99 13.35
N GLY A 175 21.74 14.06 13.15
CA GLY A 175 22.14 15.41 13.54
C GLY A 175 22.49 15.51 15.02
N ASP A 176 21.72 14.85 15.89
CA ASP A 176 21.98 14.81 17.33
C ASP A 176 23.26 14.04 17.69
N MET A 177 23.51 12.93 17.01
CA MET A 177 24.74 12.15 17.23
C MET A 177 25.98 12.94 16.80
N ILE A 178 25.94 13.55 15.62
CA ILE A 178 27.03 14.38 15.10
C ILE A 178 27.26 15.58 16.02
N ARG A 179 26.20 16.30 16.43
CA ARG A 179 26.36 17.49 17.28
C ARG A 179 26.93 17.15 18.66
N SER A 180 26.57 15.99 19.21
CA SER A 180 27.15 15.50 20.47
C SER A 180 28.64 15.17 20.30
N GLU A 181 29.03 14.55 19.18
CA GLU A 181 30.41 14.17 18.91
C GLU A 181 31.32 15.38 18.65
N LEU A 182 30.78 16.44 18.03
CA LEU A 182 31.49 17.70 17.79
C LEU A 182 31.41 18.69 18.96
N GLY A 183 30.84 18.29 20.10
CA GLY A 183 30.80 19.09 21.33
C GLY A 183 29.81 20.26 21.34
N LEU A 184 28.76 20.22 20.52
CA LEU A 184 27.69 21.24 20.50
C LEU A 184 26.66 20.99 21.61
N ALA A 185 26.18 22.08 22.20
CA ALA A 185 25.14 22.04 23.23
C ALA A 185 23.79 21.60 22.65
N LYS A 186 22.88 21.20 23.55
CA LYS A 186 21.50 20.88 23.18
C LYS A 186 20.73 22.15 22.83
N TYR A 187 19.81 22.05 21.88
CA TYR A 187 18.85 23.12 21.60
C TYR A 187 17.90 23.31 22.78
N GLU A 188 17.73 24.56 23.22
CA GLU A 188 16.75 24.95 24.23
C GLU A 188 15.71 25.91 23.63
N PRO A 189 14.51 25.43 23.27
CA PRO A 189 13.51 26.25 22.60
C PRO A 189 12.93 27.32 23.51
N THR A 190 12.76 28.53 22.97
CA THR A 190 11.98 29.58 23.61
C THR A 190 10.49 29.33 23.47
N PHE A 191 9.68 29.91 24.37
CA PHE A 191 8.21 29.82 24.28
C PHE A 191 7.67 30.25 22.90
N ALA A 192 8.21 31.35 22.34
CA ALA A 192 7.79 31.86 21.05
C ALA A 192 8.09 30.88 19.89
N GLU A 193 9.19 30.13 19.96
CA GLU A 193 9.53 29.13 18.95
C GLU A 193 8.57 27.93 18.97
N VAL A 194 8.18 27.46 20.18
CA VAL A 194 7.23 26.35 20.33
C VAL A 194 5.84 26.77 19.82
N GLU A 195 5.36 27.95 20.22
CA GLU A 195 4.05 28.45 19.79
C GLU A 195 4.01 28.76 18.29
N ARG A 196 5.12 29.21 17.71
CA ARG A 196 5.25 29.37 16.25
C ARG A 196 5.00 28.06 15.51
N VAL A 197 5.57 26.95 15.99
CA VAL A 197 5.34 25.63 15.36
C VAL A 197 3.87 25.20 15.50
N LYS A 198 3.24 25.44 16.66
CA LYS A 198 1.80 25.16 16.86
C LYS A 198 0.93 25.95 15.90
N GLU A 199 1.21 27.24 15.71
CA GLU A 199 0.52 28.10 14.74
C GLU A 199 0.71 27.60 13.30
N GLU A 200 1.94 27.25 12.92
CA GLU A 200 2.25 26.71 11.58
C GLU A 200 1.46 25.42 11.30
N PHE A 201 1.36 24.49 12.26
CA PHE A 201 0.51 23.29 12.14
C PHE A 201 -0.98 23.64 11.99
N GLY A 202 -1.45 24.69 12.66
CA GLY A 202 -2.81 25.20 12.51
C GLY A 202 -3.10 25.72 11.10
N LEU A 203 -2.14 26.44 10.51
CA LEU A 203 -2.26 27.08 9.20
C LEU A 203 -1.96 26.16 8.01
N TYR A 204 -1.22 25.08 8.22
CA TYR A 204 -0.80 24.17 7.15
C TYR A 204 -1.98 23.40 6.56
N ARG A 205 -2.22 23.63 5.26
CA ARG A 205 -3.36 23.06 4.52
C ARG A 205 -3.00 21.90 3.61
N ALA A 206 -1.72 21.63 3.40
CA ALA A 206 -1.33 20.45 2.63
C ALA A 206 -1.64 19.18 3.44
N GLY A 207 -2.16 18.16 2.77
CA GLY A 207 -2.52 16.90 3.44
C GLY A 207 -1.30 16.25 4.07
N MET A 208 -1.33 16.05 5.39
CA MET A 208 -0.33 15.33 6.17
C MET A 208 -0.81 13.93 6.52
N GLN A 209 0.13 12.99 6.63
CA GLN A 209 -0.17 11.63 7.10
C GLN A 209 -0.56 11.57 8.58
N TYR A 210 0.03 12.46 9.39
CA TYR A 210 -0.26 12.62 10.80
C TYR A 210 -0.19 14.10 11.14
N LYS A 211 -1.24 14.61 11.79
CA LYS A 211 -1.26 15.98 12.30
C LYS A 211 -1.20 15.88 13.83
N PRO A 212 -0.05 16.20 14.44
CA PRO A 212 0.09 16.09 15.88
C PRO A 212 -0.79 17.13 16.60
N THR A 213 -1.22 16.80 17.81
CA THR A 213 -1.95 17.74 18.67
C THR A 213 -0.99 18.82 19.21
N PRO A 214 -1.50 19.98 19.66
CA PRO A 214 -0.67 21.01 20.28
C PRO A 214 0.20 20.49 21.44
N GLU A 215 -0.31 19.53 22.22
CA GLU A 215 0.40 18.90 23.33
C GLU A 215 1.54 18.00 22.83
N GLU A 216 1.32 17.24 21.76
CA GLU A 216 2.34 16.42 21.13
C GLU A 216 3.46 17.28 20.53
N ILE A 217 3.10 18.40 19.88
CA ILE A 217 4.06 19.37 19.35
C ILE A 217 4.90 19.95 20.50
N ASP A 218 4.27 20.33 21.61
CA ASP A 218 4.95 20.89 22.77
C ASP A 218 6.01 19.94 23.33
N VAL A 219 5.66 18.66 23.50
CA VAL A 219 6.59 17.62 23.99
C VAL A 219 7.75 17.44 23.01
N ILE A 220 7.46 17.19 21.73
CA ILE A 220 8.49 16.88 20.75
C ILE A 220 9.45 18.06 20.53
N VAL A 221 8.94 19.28 20.39
CA VAL A 221 9.79 20.46 20.14
C VAL A 221 10.65 20.78 21.37
N LYS A 222 10.11 20.66 22.60
CA LYS A 222 10.88 20.90 23.84
C LYS A 222 11.92 19.83 24.14
N SER A 223 11.65 18.59 23.78
CA SER A 223 12.57 17.48 24.06
C SER A 223 13.61 17.24 22.96
N CYS A 224 13.40 17.77 21.74
CA CYS A 224 14.33 17.57 20.65
C CYS A 224 15.64 18.34 20.87
N PRO A 225 16.80 17.66 20.89
CA PRO A 225 18.10 18.29 21.17
C PRO A 225 18.66 19.10 19.99
N VAL A 226 17.99 19.06 18.83
CA VAL A 226 18.38 19.74 17.59
C VAL A 226 17.21 20.61 17.14
N MET A 227 17.47 21.82 16.66
CA MET A 227 16.40 22.67 16.15
C MET A 227 15.99 22.25 14.74
N ILE A 228 14.76 21.78 14.59
CA ILE A 228 14.14 21.47 13.29
C ILE A 228 13.66 22.79 12.68
N ASN A 229 14.33 23.24 11.64
CA ASN A 229 14.08 24.52 10.98
C ASN A 229 13.92 24.31 9.47
N GLY A 230 13.78 25.38 8.69
CA GLY A 230 13.58 25.26 7.24
C GLY A 230 13.16 26.56 6.57
N GLU A 231 13.22 26.55 5.25
CA GLU A 231 12.72 27.64 4.42
C GLU A 231 11.18 27.66 4.41
N SER A 232 10.60 28.85 4.26
CA SER A 232 9.15 28.99 4.07
C SER A 232 8.75 28.49 2.68
N THR A 233 7.92 27.44 2.67
CA THR A 233 7.47 26.78 1.44
C THR A 233 6.08 27.20 1.00
N GLU A 234 5.26 27.71 1.93
CA GLU A 234 3.90 28.15 1.66
C GLU A 234 3.83 29.68 1.56
N ASP A 235 2.87 30.19 0.79
CA ASP A 235 2.62 31.63 0.66
C ASP A 235 1.81 32.21 1.83
N ILE A 236 1.50 31.40 2.85
CA ILE A 236 0.69 31.79 4.02
C ILE A 236 1.61 32.35 5.13
N GLU A 237 1.30 33.55 5.62
CA GLU A 237 2.00 34.19 6.74
C GLU A 237 1.38 33.81 8.09
N CYS A 238 2.23 33.65 9.12
CA CYS A 238 1.83 33.52 10.52
C CYS A 238 1.43 34.90 11.09
N ALA A 239 0.34 34.94 11.85
CA ALA A 239 -0.24 36.17 12.39
C ALA A 239 0.21 36.45 13.82
N GLY A 240 0.33 35.42 14.67
CA GLY A 240 0.70 35.57 16.08
C GLY A 240 2.21 35.70 16.28
N TYR A 241 2.96 34.73 15.75
CA TYR A 241 4.41 34.62 15.97
C TYR A 241 5.19 34.89 14.68
N ARG A 242 4.96 36.03 14.00
CA ARG A 242 5.58 36.36 12.70
C ARG A 242 7.10 36.43 12.76
N GLU A 243 7.65 37.17 13.72
CA GLU A 243 9.10 37.39 13.87
C GLU A 243 9.61 36.68 15.12
N VAL A 244 10.46 35.67 14.94
CA VAL A 244 11.03 34.85 16.01
C VAL A 244 12.54 34.78 15.79
N ARG A 245 13.34 34.91 16.86
CA ARG A 245 14.80 35.12 16.82
C ARG A 245 15.56 34.20 15.84
N ASN A 246 15.25 32.91 15.83
CA ASN A 246 15.96 31.90 15.05
C ASN A 246 15.21 31.47 13.76
N ILE A 247 14.21 32.26 13.33
CA ILE A 247 13.36 31.97 12.16
C ILE A 247 13.34 33.20 11.24
N ASP A 248 13.86 33.06 10.02
CA ASP A 248 14.15 34.22 9.15
C ASP A 248 12.91 34.80 8.42
N ASP A 249 11.87 33.99 8.19
CA ASP A 249 10.67 34.37 7.43
C ASP A 249 9.39 34.13 8.25
N GLY A 250 8.41 35.01 8.11
CA GLY A 250 7.10 34.95 8.76
C GLY A 250 6.13 33.95 8.15
N ARG A 251 6.50 33.29 7.03
CA ARG A 251 5.66 32.32 6.31
C ARG A 251 5.82 30.87 6.80
N VAL A 252 4.82 30.05 6.54
CA VAL A 252 4.78 28.64 6.99
C VAL A 252 5.88 27.79 6.33
N ARG A 253 6.61 27.03 7.17
CA ARG A 253 7.74 26.17 6.80
C ARG A 253 7.29 24.70 6.66
N GLY A 254 6.94 24.27 5.45
CA GLY A 254 6.41 22.93 5.21
C GLY A 254 7.38 21.80 5.57
N GLY A 255 8.69 21.98 5.36
CA GLY A 255 9.71 20.97 5.70
C GLY A 255 9.74 20.65 7.20
N VAL A 256 9.63 21.67 8.06
CA VAL A 256 9.56 21.52 9.53
C VAL A 256 8.36 20.68 9.94
N LEU A 257 7.20 21.00 9.39
CA LEU A 257 5.95 20.33 9.73
C LEU A 257 5.94 18.85 9.32
N LEU A 258 6.55 18.53 8.17
CA LEU A 258 6.71 17.16 7.71
C LEU A 258 7.61 16.35 8.64
N VAL A 259 8.78 16.88 9.01
CA VAL A 259 9.74 16.17 9.88
C VAL A 259 9.17 15.95 11.28
N ILE A 260 8.47 16.93 11.85
CA ILE A 260 7.83 16.78 13.17
C ILE A 260 6.63 15.82 13.08
N GLY A 261 5.70 16.06 12.15
CA GLY A 261 4.44 15.32 12.08
C GLY A 261 4.58 13.92 11.48
N GLU A 262 5.10 13.80 10.25
CA GLU A 262 5.25 12.53 9.53
C GLU A 262 6.51 11.76 9.94
N GLY A 263 7.53 12.45 10.45
CA GLY A 263 8.75 11.87 10.99
C GLY A 263 8.63 11.51 12.46
N LEU A 264 8.95 12.45 13.35
CA LEU A 264 9.11 12.20 14.79
C LEU A 264 7.84 11.66 15.45
N CYS A 265 6.67 12.27 15.23
CA CYS A 265 5.43 11.82 15.86
C CYS A 265 4.93 10.49 15.26
N LEU A 266 4.70 10.44 13.94
CA LEU A 266 4.13 9.26 13.29
C LEU A 266 5.04 8.03 13.35
N LYS A 267 6.37 8.21 13.33
CA LYS A 267 7.35 7.11 13.34
C LYS A 267 8.05 6.91 14.68
N ALA A 268 7.58 7.53 15.75
CA ALA A 268 8.09 7.33 17.11
C ALA A 268 8.28 5.84 17.48
N PRO A 269 7.33 4.91 17.22
CA PRO A 269 7.52 3.50 17.59
C PRO A 269 8.65 2.79 16.82
N LYS A 270 8.92 3.19 15.57
CA LYS A 270 10.02 2.62 14.79
C LYS A 270 11.35 3.23 15.24
N LEU A 271 11.38 4.52 15.54
CA LEU A 271 12.55 5.23 16.05
C LEU A 271 12.97 4.72 17.44
N GLN A 272 11.99 4.43 18.32
CA GLN A 272 12.20 3.85 19.64
C GLN A 272 13.08 2.60 19.59
N LYS A 273 12.79 1.65 18.68
CA LYS A 273 13.57 0.40 18.55
C LYS A 273 15.05 0.69 18.29
N HIS A 274 15.37 1.70 17.47
CA HIS A 274 16.75 2.05 17.15
C HIS A 274 17.45 2.78 18.31
N VAL A 275 16.75 3.71 18.96
CA VAL A 275 17.26 4.43 20.14
C VAL A 275 17.58 3.47 21.28
N GLU A 276 16.68 2.53 21.58
CA GLU A 276 16.86 1.52 22.64
C GLU A 276 17.99 0.54 22.30
N ARG A 277 18.06 0.09 21.03
CA ARG A 277 19.10 -0.84 20.59
C ARG A 277 20.50 -0.22 20.63
N LEU A 278 20.63 1.07 20.34
CA LEU A 278 21.90 1.79 20.31
C LEU A 278 22.23 2.52 21.62
N ASP A 279 21.36 2.41 22.63
CA ASP A 279 21.47 3.08 23.93
C ASP A 279 21.78 4.59 23.82
N ILE A 280 21.02 5.28 22.96
CA ILE A 280 21.30 6.69 22.66
C ILE A 280 20.80 7.60 23.80
N PRO A 281 21.70 8.36 24.46
CA PRO A 281 21.33 9.16 25.62
C PRO A 281 20.48 10.38 25.21
N GLY A 282 19.46 10.68 26.01
CA GLY A 282 18.61 11.87 25.82
C GLY A 282 17.37 11.69 24.93
N TRP A 283 17.16 10.49 24.38
CA TRP A 283 16.00 10.17 23.54
C TRP A 283 14.87 9.39 24.25
N GLY A 284 14.93 9.27 25.58
CA GLY A 284 13.90 8.58 26.38
C GLY A 284 12.48 9.14 26.22
N PHE A 285 12.34 10.41 25.81
CA PHE A 285 11.04 11.02 25.53
C PHE A 285 10.29 10.35 24.36
N ILE A 286 11.00 9.76 23.38
CA ILE A 286 10.35 9.00 22.30
C ILE A 286 9.74 7.71 22.83
N THR A 287 10.37 7.04 23.79
CA THR A 287 9.83 5.87 24.47
C THR A 287 8.57 6.25 25.24
N GLU A 288 8.59 7.35 26.00
CA GLU A 288 7.40 7.86 26.71
C GLU A 288 6.27 8.25 25.75
N PHE A 289 6.62 8.90 24.64
CA PHE A 289 5.68 9.33 23.61
C PHE A 289 5.04 8.13 22.88
N ALA A 290 5.84 7.15 22.46
CA ALA A 290 5.35 5.94 21.79
C ALA A 290 4.49 5.07 22.72
N ASN A 291 4.78 5.08 24.03
CA ASN A 291 4.04 4.33 25.04
C ASN A 291 2.83 5.06 25.62
N ARG A 292 2.64 6.37 25.37
CA ARG A 292 1.48 7.14 25.85
C ARG A 292 0.14 6.56 25.39
N GLY A 293 0.10 5.87 24.24
CA GLY A 293 -1.08 5.15 23.76
C GLY A 293 -1.20 3.69 24.21
N LYS A 294 -0.20 3.16 24.94
CA LYS A 294 -0.13 1.75 25.41
C LYS A 294 -0.21 1.60 26.93
N LYS A 295 -0.29 2.69 27.69
CA LYS A 295 -0.34 2.70 29.17
C LYS A 295 -1.63 2.09 29.79
N GLY A 296 -2.39 1.31 29.03
CA GLY A 296 -3.51 0.50 29.53
C GLY A 296 -3.24 -1.01 29.62
N GLU A 297 -2.11 -1.52 29.10
CA GLU A 297 -1.79 -2.96 29.08
C GLU A 297 -0.65 -3.28 30.06
N GLY A 298 -0.84 -2.94 31.33
CA GLY A 298 -0.02 -3.46 32.44
C GLY A 298 -0.68 -4.71 32.99
N GLY A 299 0.01 -5.85 32.90
CA GLY A 299 -0.51 -7.16 33.28
C GLY A 299 -1.02 -7.25 34.72
N ASP A 300 -2.33 -7.28 34.85
CA ASP A 300 -3.04 -7.96 35.91
C ASP A 300 -3.84 -9.09 35.24
N SER A 301 -3.71 -10.33 35.72
CA SER A 301 -4.26 -11.53 35.05
C SER A 301 -5.79 -11.65 35.13
N SER A 302 -6.47 -10.57 35.52
CA SER A 302 -7.92 -10.45 35.69
C SER A 302 -8.61 -9.63 34.58
N ILE A 303 -7.88 -9.10 33.61
CA ILE A 303 -8.44 -8.22 32.56
C ILE A 303 -8.87 -9.03 31.34
N PHE A 304 -10.15 -8.93 30.97
CA PHE A 304 -10.74 -9.49 29.76
C PHE A 304 -10.01 -9.03 28.49
N THR A 305 -9.55 -9.98 27.67
CA THR A 305 -8.93 -9.68 26.35
C THR A 305 -9.84 -10.20 25.24
N PRO A 306 -10.47 -9.31 24.44
CA PRO A 306 -11.42 -9.73 23.42
C PRO A 306 -10.72 -10.48 22.28
N ARG A 307 -11.33 -11.58 21.82
CA ARG A 307 -10.96 -12.31 20.60
C ARG A 307 -11.42 -11.56 19.35
N LYS A 308 -12.47 -10.73 19.47
CA LYS A 308 -13.02 -9.95 18.35
C LYS A 308 -11.95 -9.08 17.70
N ILE A 309 -11.89 -9.16 16.37
CA ILE A 309 -10.91 -8.43 15.59
C ILE A 309 -11.24 -6.93 15.65
N LYS A 310 -10.35 -6.13 16.23
CA LYS A 310 -10.51 -4.66 16.25
C LYS A 310 -10.54 -4.09 14.83
N THR A 311 -11.61 -3.38 14.48
CA THR A 311 -11.81 -2.76 13.16
C THR A 311 -11.04 -1.44 13.01
N ASP A 312 -10.71 -1.06 11.77
CA ASP A 312 -10.06 0.22 11.46
C ASP A 312 -10.74 0.96 10.29
N SER A 313 -11.42 2.07 10.60
CA SER A 313 -12.14 2.87 9.61
C SER A 313 -11.28 3.97 8.95
N ARG A 314 -9.96 4.02 9.19
CA ARG A 314 -9.09 5.08 8.62
C ARG A 314 -9.11 5.12 7.10
N PHE A 315 -9.25 3.99 6.43
CA PHE A 315 -9.32 3.96 4.97
C PHE A 315 -10.55 4.69 4.43
N MET A 316 -11.65 4.77 5.20
CA MET A 316 -12.90 5.45 4.82
C MET A 316 -12.84 6.99 4.90
N LYS A 317 -11.76 7.57 5.44
CA LYS A 317 -11.58 9.03 5.42
C LYS A 317 -11.29 9.53 4.00
N ASP A 318 -11.78 10.73 3.68
CA ASP A 318 -11.55 11.43 2.41
C ASP A 318 -11.96 10.60 1.17
N ILE A 319 -13.21 10.16 1.13
CA ILE A 319 -13.78 9.52 -0.07
C ILE A 319 -13.96 10.61 -1.14
N ILE A 320 -13.32 10.42 -2.28
CA ILE A 320 -13.39 11.32 -3.42
C ILE A 320 -14.47 10.79 -4.36
N ALA A 321 -15.29 11.68 -4.94
CA ALA A 321 -16.26 11.29 -5.95
C ALA A 321 -15.60 10.47 -7.08
N GLY A 322 -16.27 9.39 -7.50
CA GLY A 322 -15.74 8.45 -8.50
C GLY A 322 -14.78 7.39 -7.96
N ARG A 323 -14.58 7.29 -6.63
CA ARG A 323 -13.83 6.21 -5.99
C ARG A 323 -14.76 5.35 -5.14
N PRO A 324 -15.26 4.22 -5.65
CA PRO A 324 -16.20 3.37 -4.93
C PRO A 324 -15.57 2.76 -3.68
N VAL A 325 -16.44 2.45 -2.72
CA VAL A 325 -16.13 1.62 -1.54
C VAL A 325 -16.58 0.21 -1.88
N PHE A 326 -15.71 -0.77 -1.67
CA PHE A 326 -15.99 -2.16 -2.00
C PHE A 326 -16.36 -2.98 -0.76
N GLY A 327 -15.94 -2.58 0.44
CA GLY A 327 -16.33 -3.28 1.67
C GLY A 327 -16.10 -2.45 2.93
N MET A 328 -16.99 -2.62 3.90
CA MET A 328 -16.89 -2.03 5.23
C MET A 328 -15.85 -2.77 6.10
N PRO A 329 -15.33 -2.16 7.18
CA PRO A 329 -14.25 -2.74 7.99
C PRO A 329 -14.67 -4.07 8.63
N ASN A 330 -14.02 -5.18 8.27
CA ASN A 330 -14.30 -6.55 8.75
C ASN A 330 -15.78 -6.98 8.73
N GLU A 331 -16.57 -6.47 7.78
CA GLU A 331 -18.01 -6.79 7.65
C GLU A 331 -18.27 -7.91 6.61
N PRO A 332 -19.28 -8.77 6.82
CA PRO A 332 -19.77 -9.71 5.81
C PRO A 332 -20.06 -9.05 4.47
N GLY A 333 -19.79 -9.78 3.38
CA GLY A 333 -19.85 -9.27 2.00
C GLY A 333 -18.57 -8.57 1.51
N GLY A 334 -17.72 -8.09 2.42
CA GLY A 334 -16.37 -7.64 2.09
C GLY A 334 -15.45 -8.78 1.61
N PHE A 335 -14.27 -8.43 1.10
CA PHE A 335 -13.33 -9.45 0.61
C PHE A 335 -12.83 -10.34 1.74
N ARG A 336 -12.92 -11.66 1.54
CA ARG A 336 -12.45 -12.66 2.50
C ARG A 336 -10.93 -12.74 2.46
N LEU A 337 -10.28 -12.61 3.62
CA LEU A 337 -8.82 -12.65 3.70
C LEU A 337 -8.32 -14.07 3.41
N ARG A 338 -7.43 -14.21 2.43
CA ARG A 338 -6.66 -15.44 2.20
C ARG A 338 -5.17 -15.13 2.34
N TYR A 339 -4.47 -15.88 3.18
CA TYR A 339 -3.01 -15.76 3.23
C TYR A 339 -2.39 -16.44 2.02
N GLY A 340 -1.50 -15.72 1.33
CA GLY A 340 -0.78 -16.27 0.19
C GLY A 340 0.00 -15.23 -0.58
N ARG A 341 0.88 -15.69 -1.47
CA ARG A 341 1.64 -14.82 -2.38
C ARG A 341 1.64 -15.46 -3.77
N PRO A 342 0.77 -15.00 -4.71
CA PRO A 342 0.81 -15.50 -6.07
C PRO A 342 2.05 -14.99 -6.80
N ARG A 343 2.34 -15.56 -7.97
CA ARG A 343 3.51 -15.21 -8.81
C ARG A 343 3.57 -13.72 -9.17
N ALA A 344 2.41 -13.16 -9.49
CA ALA A 344 2.21 -11.76 -9.80
C ALA A 344 1.78 -10.97 -8.55
N SER A 345 2.48 -11.12 -7.43
CA SER A 345 2.27 -10.32 -6.22
C SER A 345 3.52 -10.34 -5.33
N GLY A 346 3.51 -9.54 -4.28
CA GLY A 346 4.65 -9.32 -3.40
C GLY A 346 4.32 -8.26 -2.37
N LEU A 347 5.32 -7.48 -2.00
CA LEU A 347 5.14 -6.40 -1.05
C LEU A 347 4.19 -5.33 -1.64
N ALA A 348 3.28 -4.82 -0.82
CA ALA A 348 2.24 -3.85 -1.16
C ALA A 348 1.34 -4.26 -2.34
N ALA A 349 1.19 -5.55 -2.62
CA ALA A 349 0.29 -6.07 -3.66
C ALA A 349 -0.67 -7.13 -3.11
N ALA A 350 -1.85 -7.24 -3.69
CA ALA A 350 -2.89 -8.18 -3.32
C ALA A 350 -3.43 -8.92 -4.54
N GLY A 351 -3.55 -10.25 -4.43
CA GLY A 351 -4.14 -11.09 -5.46
C GLY A 351 -5.67 -11.07 -5.37
N MET A 352 -6.36 -10.92 -6.50
CA MET A 352 -7.81 -10.91 -6.60
C MET A 352 -8.28 -11.74 -7.79
N ASN A 353 -9.43 -12.40 -7.68
CA ASN A 353 -10.02 -13.10 -8.81
C ASN A 353 -10.40 -12.07 -9.92
N PRO A 354 -10.05 -12.33 -11.20
CA PRO A 354 -10.42 -11.44 -12.30
C PRO A 354 -11.92 -11.19 -12.44
N VAL A 355 -12.76 -12.17 -12.08
CA VAL A 355 -14.22 -12.00 -12.04
C VAL A 355 -14.62 -10.98 -10.99
N SER A 356 -14.03 -11.02 -9.78
CA SER A 356 -14.29 -9.99 -8.76
C SER A 356 -13.90 -8.60 -9.26
N MET A 357 -12.79 -8.47 -10.00
CA MET A 357 -12.37 -7.20 -10.59
C MET A 357 -13.40 -6.65 -11.58
N LYS A 358 -13.96 -7.51 -12.44
CA LYS A 358 -15.04 -7.15 -13.39
C LYS A 358 -16.35 -6.82 -12.68
N ALA A 359 -16.76 -7.67 -11.73
CA ALA A 359 -18.00 -7.56 -10.97
C ALA A 359 -18.11 -6.21 -10.25
N MET A 360 -16.99 -5.67 -9.77
CA MET A 360 -16.90 -4.33 -9.18
C MET A 360 -16.98 -3.20 -10.23
N GLY A 361 -17.82 -3.34 -11.26
CA GLY A 361 -18.05 -2.37 -12.32
C GLY A 361 -16.81 -2.06 -13.16
N SER A 362 -15.85 -2.99 -13.23
CA SER A 362 -14.53 -2.79 -13.85
C SER A 362 -13.77 -1.55 -13.33
N PHE A 363 -14.08 -1.07 -12.12
CA PHE A 363 -13.29 -0.03 -11.45
C PHE A 363 -11.93 -0.56 -10.99
N ILE A 364 -11.82 -1.87 -10.80
CA ILE A 364 -10.58 -2.53 -10.39
C ILE A 364 -9.93 -3.12 -11.64
N SER A 365 -8.71 -2.69 -11.90
CA SER A 365 -7.85 -3.17 -12.99
C SER A 365 -6.50 -3.61 -12.43
N VAL A 366 -5.66 -4.23 -13.27
CA VAL A 366 -4.31 -4.60 -12.89
C VAL A 366 -3.51 -3.34 -12.53
N GLY A 367 -2.97 -3.30 -11.31
CA GLY A 367 -2.25 -2.13 -10.80
C GLY A 367 -3.14 -1.04 -10.20
N THR A 368 -4.47 -1.20 -10.19
CA THR A 368 -5.34 -0.30 -9.41
C THR A 368 -4.92 -0.37 -7.95
N GLN A 369 -4.63 0.79 -7.36
CA GLN A 369 -4.34 0.91 -5.94
C GLN A 369 -5.66 0.89 -5.16
N MET A 370 -5.83 -0.08 -4.26
CA MET A 370 -6.89 -0.11 -3.26
C MET A 370 -6.37 0.44 -1.93
N LYS A 371 -7.18 1.22 -1.23
CA LYS A 371 -6.96 1.48 0.20
C LYS A 371 -7.64 0.38 0.98
N ILE A 372 -6.91 -0.24 1.89
CA ILE A 372 -7.35 -1.39 2.66
C ILE A 372 -7.33 -1.07 4.16
N GLU A 373 -8.16 -1.77 4.91
CA GLU A 373 -8.23 -1.70 6.36
C GLU A 373 -6.95 -2.22 7.04
N ARG A 374 -6.42 -3.34 6.54
CA ARG A 374 -5.27 -4.06 7.09
C ARG A 374 -4.63 -4.94 6.01
N PRO A 375 -3.35 -5.35 6.15
CA PRO A 375 -2.39 -4.94 7.19
C PRO A 375 -1.74 -3.57 6.92
N GLY A 376 -1.70 -3.14 5.65
CA GLY A 376 -1.14 -1.86 5.21
C GLY A 376 -2.20 -0.78 4.98
N LYS A 377 -1.78 0.41 4.53
CA LYS A 377 -2.68 1.51 4.15
C LYS A 377 -3.31 1.33 2.77
N ALA A 378 -2.60 0.64 1.88
CA ALA A 378 -2.98 0.43 0.50
C ALA A 378 -2.23 -0.77 -0.09
N CYS A 379 -2.80 -1.36 -1.13
CA CYS A 379 -2.16 -2.38 -1.96
C CYS A 379 -2.47 -2.12 -3.44
N ALA A 380 -1.61 -2.59 -4.34
CA ALA A 380 -1.92 -2.71 -5.77
C ALA A 380 -2.60 -4.06 -6.05
N VAL A 381 -3.64 -4.06 -6.88
CA VAL A 381 -4.38 -5.30 -7.21
C VAL A 381 -3.72 -6.02 -8.38
N THR A 382 -3.66 -7.35 -8.26
CA THR A 382 -3.13 -8.25 -9.28
C THR A 382 -4.07 -9.44 -9.49
N PRO A 383 -4.15 -9.99 -10.72
CA PRO A 383 -5.06 -11.10 -10.99
C PRO A 383 -4.53 -12.41 -10.40
N CYS A 384 -5.41 -13.18 -9.77
CA CYS A 384 -5.13 -14.52 -9.27
C CYS A 384 -6.35 -15.43 -9.54
N THR A 385 -6.20 -16.43 -10.40
CA THR A 385 -7.28 -17.35 -10.79
C THR A 385 -7.43 -18.56 -9.85
N GLU A 386 -6.55 -18.70 -8.85
CA GLU A 386 -6.57 -19.84 -7.91
C GLU A 386 -7.40 -19.58 -6.64
N ILE A 387 -8.04 -18.42 -6.55
CA ILE A 387 -8.85 -17.97 -5.41
C ILE A 387 -10.30 -17.76 -5.85
N ASP A 388 -11.21 -17.82 -4.88
CA ASP A 388 -12.63 -17.69 -5.15
C ASP A 388 -12.98 -16.28 -5.66
N GLY A 389 -13.80 -16.25 -6.71
CA GLY A 389 -14.49 -15.06 -7.18
C GLY A 389 -15.73 -14.73 -6.35
N PRO A 390 -16.56 -13.78 -6.83
CA PRO A 390 -17.69 -13.29 -6.08
C PRO A 390 -18.85 -14.29 -6.03
N MET A 391 -19.67 -14.15 -4.99
CA MET A 391 -21.02 -14.75 -4.94
C MET A 391 -22.03 -13.72 -5.44
N VAL A 392 -22.88 -14.12 -6.37
CA VAL A 392 -23.88 -13.23 -6.97
C VAL A 392 -25.28 -13.79 -6.83
N LEU A 393 -26.24 -12.87 -6.70
CA LEU A 393 -27.67 -13.13 -6.81
C LEU A 393 -28.14 -12.69 -8.19
N LEU A 394 -28.84 -13.57 -8.91
CA LEU A 394 -29.42 -13.31 -10.22
C LEU A 394 -30.88 -12.85 -10.12
N ASP A 395 -31.41 -12.28 -11.21
CA ASP A 395 -32.79 -11.79 -11.31
C ASP A 395 -33.85 -12.89 -11.07
N ASP A 396 -33.54 -14.14 -11.42
CA ASP A 396 -34.42 -15.31 -11.20
C ASP A 396 -34.36 -15.85 -9.77
N GLY A 397 -33.50 -15.29 -8.91
CA GLY A 397 -33.29 -15.73 -7.55
C GLY A 397 -32.14 -16.73 -7.39
N THR A 398 -31.48 -17.16 -8.46
CA THR A 398 -30.30 -18.03 -8.39
C THR A 398 -29.15 -17.35 -7.64
N PHE A 399 -28.54 -18.08 -6.72
CA PHE A 399 -27.38 -17.64 -5.94
C PHE A 399 -26.21 -18.58 -6.20
N VAL A 400 -25.11 -18.04 -6.73
CA VAL A 400 -24.02 -18.85 -7.32
C VAL A 400 -22.66 -18.18 -7.17
N ARG A 401 -21.60 -19.00 -7.04
CA ARG A 401 -20.19 -18.54 -7.08
C ARG A 401 -19.70 -18.48 -8.51
N ILE A 402 -19.00 -17.41 -8.88
CA ILE A 402 -18.43 -17.27 -10.23
C ILE A 402 -16.92 -17.11 -10.16
N ASN A 403 -16.19 -18.14 -10.58
CA ASN A 403 -14.72 -18.14 -10.56
C ASN A 403 -14.09 -17.85 -11.93
N GLU A 404 -14.83 -18.04 -13.02
CA GLU A 404 -14.33 -17.95 -14.39
C GLU A 404 -14.95 -16.79 -15.17
N GLU A 405 -14.13 -16.08 -15.94
CA GLU A 405 -14.60 -14.96 -16.76
C GLU A 405 -15.59 -15.37 -17.85
N GLY A 406 -15.48 -16.58 -18.38
CA GLY A 406 -16.40 -17.10 -19.39
C GLY A 406 -17.83 -17.13 -18.87
N HIS A 407 -18.03 -17.76 -17.71
CA HIS A 407 -19.31 -17.82 -17.03
C HIS A 407 -19.82 -16.42 -16.66
N TRP A 408 -18.97 -15.54 -16.12
CA TRP A 408 -19.36 -14.15 -15.83
C TRP A 408 -19.99 -13.44 -17.03
N ASN A 409 -19.35 -13.52 -18.20
CA ASN A 409 -19.83 -12.83 -19.40
C ASN A 409 -21.22 -13.33 -19.86
N GLU A 410 -21.59 -14.57 -19.53
CA GLU A 410 -22.89 -15.17 -19.88
C GLU A 410 -24.02 -14.65 -18.98
N ILE A 411 -23.72 -14.40 -17.71
CA ILE A 411 -24.72 -14.04 -16.69
C ILE A 411 -24.68 -12.57 -16.26
N GLU A 412 -23.68 -11.77 -16.69
CA GLU A 412 -23.46 -10.40 -16.23
C GLU A 412 -24.73 -9.52 -16.26
N GLN A 413 -25.55 -9.66 -17.31
CA GLN A 413 -26.79 -8.90 -17.47
C GLN A 413 -27.91 -9.34 -16.52
N GLN A 414 -27.81 -10.53 -15.93
CA GLN A 414 -28.76 -11.10 -14.99
C GLN A 414 -28.33 -10.89 -13.53
N VAL A 415 -27.11 -10.41 -13.29
CA VAL A 415 -26.58 -10.18 -11.94
C VAL A 415 -27.34 -9.01 -11.30
N ARG A 416 -28.12 -9.34 -10.26
CA ARG A 416 -28.89 -8.38 -9.47
C ARG A 416 -28.03 -7.70 -8.42
N ALA A 417 -27.28 -8.51 -7.68
CA ALA A 417 -26.48 -8.07 -6.55
C ALA A 417 -25.24 -8.94 -6.40
N ILE A 418 -24.16 -8.31 -5.95
CA ILE A 418 -22.96 -9.01 -5.49
C ILE A 418 -23.09 -9.13 -3.97
N TRP A 419 -23.17 -10.36 -3.49
CA TRP A 419 -23.40 -10.65 -2.08
C TRP A 419 -22.09 -10.78 -1.31
N ASP A 420 -21.09 -11.42 -1.92
CA ASP A 420 -19.73 -11.55 -1.40
C ASP A 420 -18.74 -11.20 -2.52
N ASN A 421 -17.75 -10.37 -2.22
CA ASN A 421 -16.79 -9.89 -3.21
C ASN A 421 -15.78 -10.96 -3.67
N GLY A 422 -15.75 -12.13 -3.03
CA GLY A 422 -14.74 -13.15 -3.21
C GLY A 422 -13.56 -12.97 -2.27
N GLU A 423 -12.43 -13.60 -2.63
CA GLU A 423 -11.22 -13.60 -1.81
C GLU A 423 -10.24 -12.49 -2.18
N LEU A 424 -9.50 -12.01 -1.19
CA LEU A 424 -8.35 -11.13 -1.36
C LEU A 424 -7.12 -11.78 -0.74
N MET A 425 -6.16 -12.13 -1.59
CA MET A 425 -4.94 -12.81 -1.19
C MET A 425 -3.86 -11.80 -0.77
N LEU A 426 -3.46 -11.85 0.50
CA LEU A 426 -2.43 -10.98 1.08
C LEU A 426 -1.28 -11.81 1.66
N GLY A 427 -0.05 -11.38 1.38
CA GLY A 427 1.15 -12.09 1.81
C GLY A 427 1.46 -11.88 3.29
N PHE A 428 2.05 -12.89 3.95
CA PHE A 428 2.58 -12.78 5.31
C PHE A 428 3.57 -11.60 5.46
N GLY A 429 4.40 -11.36 4.43
CA GLY A 429 5.37 -10.25 4.40
C GLY A 429 4.71 -8.88 4.62
N GLU A 430 3.45 -8.69 4.22
CA GLU A 430 2.73 -7.44 4.43
C GLU A 430 2.46 -7.14 5.91
N PHE A 431 2.13 -8.18 6.68
CA PHE A 431 1.92 -8.05 8.13
C PHE A 431 3.23 -7.79 8.85
N LEU A 432 4.28 -8.49 8.43
CA LEU A 432 5.62 -8.34 9.00
C LEU A 432 6.17 -6.92 8.77
N GLU A 433 6.13 -6.41 7.54
CA GLU A 433 6.64 -5.08 7.19
C GLU A 433 5.85 -3.96 7.90
N ASN A 434 4.52 -4.08 7.95
CA ASN A 434 3.67 -3.08 8.62
C ASN A 434 3.63 -3.24 10.15
N ASN A 435 4.36 -4.23 10.71
CA ASN A 435 4.39 -4.55 12.15
C ASN A 435 2.97 -4.69 12.73
N LYS A 436 2.15 -5.50 12.05
CA LYS A 436 0.77 -5.82 12.43
C LYS A 436 0.69 -7.27 12.91
N ASN A 437 -0.18 -7.50 13.90
CA ASN A 437 -0.50 -8.85 14.32
C ASN A 437 -1.22 -9.60 13.20
N LEU A 438 -0.90 -10.88 13.03
CA LEU A 438 -1.68 -11.76 12.19
C LEU A 438 -3.10 -11.86 12.73
N VAL A 439 -4.06 -11.89 11.82
CA VAL A 439 -5.46 -12.21 12.11
C VAL A 439 -5.71 -13.69 11.78
N PRO A 440 -6.77 -14.32 12.33
CA PRO A 440 -7.11 -15.70 12.02
C PRO A 440 -7.21 -15.94 10.50
N SER A 441 -6.69 -17.08 10.05
CA SER A 441 -6.79 -17.52 8.65
C SER A 441 -8.11 -18.25 8.42
N ALA A 442 -8.71 -18.05 7.24
CA ALA A 442 -9.72 -18.96 6.71
C ALA A 442 -9.16 -20.39 6.57
N TYR A 443 -10.03 -21.38 6.73
CA TYR A 443 -9.69 -22.78 6.45
C TYR A 443 -9.76 -23.08 4.96
N THR A 444 -8.61 -23.06 4.29
CA THR A 444 -8.49 -23.17 2.83
C THR A 444 -8.04 -24.55 2.37
N THR A 445 -8.12 -24.81 1.06
CA THR A 445 -7.67 -26.08 0.47
C THR A 445 -6.17 -26.30 0.63
N GLU A 446 -5.36 -25.25 0.74
CA GLU A 446 -3.94 -25.38 1.07
C GLU A 446 -3.70 -25.89 2.49
N TRP A 447 -4.49 -25.40 3.46
CA TRP A 447 -4.40 -25.85 4.84
C TRP A 447 -4.87 -27.31 4.92
N TRP A 448 -6.05 -27.62 4.37
CA TRP A 448 -6.56 -28.99 4.33
C TRP A 448 -5.56 -29.96 3.66
N ALA A 449 -5.00 -29.61 2.51
CA ALA A 449 -4.00 -30.44 1.82
C ALA A 449 -2.73 -30.68 2.65
N ALA A 450 -2.31 -29.70 3.46
CA ALA A 450 -1.18 -29.86 4.37
C ALA A 450 -1.50 -30.84 5.50
N GLU A 451 -2.71 -30.77 6.09
CA GLU A 451 -3.17 -31.70 7.13
C GLU A 451 -3.31 -33.14 6.60
N ILE A 452 -3.83 -33.30 5.37
CA ILE A 452 -3.90 -34.60 4.68
C ILE A 452 -2.50 -35.15 4.46
N LEU A 453 -1.61 -34.35 3.87
CA LEU A 453 -0.25 -34.78 3.57
C LEU A 453 0.45 -35.23 4.86
N ASP A 454 0.30 -34.47 5.94
CA ASP A 454 0.80 -34.80 7.28
C ASP A 454 0.19 -36.06 7.87
N SER A 455 -1.07 -36.36 7.57
CA SER A 455 -1.74 -37.56 8.05
C SER A 455 -1.30 -38.86 7.35
N ILE A 456 -0.80 -38.80 6.11
CA ILE A 456 -0.34 -40.01 5.39
C ILE A 456 0.98 -40.52 5.98
N LYS A 457 0.94 -41.63 6.74
CA LYS A 457 2.13 -42.21 7.40
C LYS A 457 2.58 -43.54 6.83
N ASN A 458 1.70 -44.28 6.16
CA ASN A 458 1.98 -45.63 5.68
C ASN A 458 1.13 -45.97 4.43
N GLN A 459 1.32 -47.18 3.92
CA GLN A 459 0.63 -47.67 2.72
C GLN A 459 -0.90 -47.78 2.89
N ASP A 460 -1.38 -48.16 4.07
CA ASP A 460 -2.82 -48.26 4.37
C ASP A 460 -3.50 -46.88 4.27
N ASP A 461 -2.85 -45.84 4.81
CA ASP A 461 -3.34 -44.46 4.70
C ASP A 461 -3.43 -43.99 3.25
N LEU A 462 -2.46 -44.38 2.42
CA LEU A 462 -2.42 -44.01 1.01
C LEU A 462 -3.47 -44.76 0.18
N GLU A 463 -3.65 -46.06 0.44
CA GLU A 463 -4.71 -46.86 -0.18
C GLU A 463 -6.10 -46.38 0.22
N PHE A 464 -6.26 -45.98 1.49
CA PHE A 464 -7.48 -45.35 1.98
C PHE A 464 -7.77 -44.05 1.22
N LEU A 465 -6.78 -43.18 1.04
CA LEU A 465 -6.94 -41.93 0.28
C LEU A 465 -7.38 -42.23 -1.15
N TYR A 466 -6.69 -43.13 -1.87
CA TYR A 466 -7.06 -43.48 -3.24
C TYR A 466 -8.46 -44.11 -3.36
N SER A 467 -8.92 -44.79 -2.32
CA SER A 467 -10.26 -45.39 -2.31
C SER A 467 -11.37 -44.38 -1.99
N ASN A 468 -11.01 -43.26 -1.36
CA ASN A 468 -11.95 -42.23 -0.89
C ASN A 468 -11.63 -40.85 -1.47
N SER A 469 -11.01 -40.78 -2.65
CA SER A 469 -10.78 -39.54 -3.39
C SER A 469 -10.63 -39.82 -4.88
N ASN A 470 -10.80 -38.78 -5.69
CA ASN A 470 -10.57 -38.83 -7.13
C ASN A 470 -9.10 -38.54 -7.49
N LEU A 471 -8.16 -38.84 -6.58
CA LEU A 471 -6.73 -38.55 -6.79
C LEU A 471 -6.15 -39.43 -7.90
N ASP A 472 -5.68 -38.80 -8.96
CA ASP A 472 -4.94 -39.50 -10.01
C ASP A 472 -3.55 -39.92 -9.51
N LYS A 473 -3.27 -41.22 -9.54
CA LYS A 473 -1.95 -41.78 -9.19
C LYS A 473 -0.83 -41.24 -10.08
N SER A 474 -1.15 -40.79 -11.28
CA SER A 474 -0.18 -40.21 -12.21
C SER A 474 0.15 -38.74 -11.89
N SER A 475 -0.73 -38.04 -11.17
CA SER A 475 -0.53 -36.63 -10.83
C SER A 475 0.39 -36.41 -9.62
N VAL A 476 0.61 -37.47 -8.82
CA VAL A 476 1.46 -37.42 -7.63
C VAL A 476 2.82 -38.10 -7.86
N PRO A 477 3.88 -37.68 -7.16
CA PRO A 477 5.17 -38.36 -7.21
C PRO A 477 5.07 -39.85 -6.82
N GLN A 478 5.83 -40.70 -7.51
CA GLN A 478 5.91 -42.14 -7.22
C GLN A 478 6.49 -42.43 -5.82
N THR A 479 7.34 -41.52 -5.31
CA THR A 479 7.89 -41.66 -3.96
C THR A 479 6.83 -41.26 -2.93
N THR A 480 6.63 -42.12 -1.94
CA THR A 480 5.58 -41.95 -0.93
C THR A 480 5.89 -40.79 0.04
N PRO A 481 4.87 -40.12 0.61
CA PRO A 481 5.09 -38.99 1.52
C PRO A 481 5.96 -39.31 2.74
N TRP A 482 5.81 -40.49 3.36
CA TRP A 482 6.63 -40.87 4.52
C TRP A 482 8.08 -41.19 4.14
N ASP A 483 8.33 -41.72 2.95
CA ASP A 483 9.69 -41.91 2.43
C ASP A 483 10.37 -40.58 2.15
N LEU A 484 9.66 -39.64 1.52
CA LEU A 484 10.12 -38.27 1.31
C LEU A 484 10.51 -37.60 2.64
N ARG A 485 9.65 -37.70 3.66
CA ARG A 485 9.96 -37.16 5.01
C ARG A 485 11.22 -37.76 5.63
N ARG A 486 11.50 -39.06 5.40
CA ARG A 486 12.74 -39.68 5.86
C ARG A 486 13.95 -39.14 5.10
N ARG A 487 13.81 -38.90 3.80
CA ARG A 487 14.86 -38.39 2.90
C ARG A 487 15.17 -36.90 3.09
N LEU A 488 14.26 -36.10 3.66
CA LEU A 488 14.49 -34.68 4.00
C LEU A 488 15.74 -34.43 4.86
N ARG A 489 16.20 -35.44 5.61
CA ARG A 489 17.43 -35.36 6.43
C ARG A 489 18.71 -35.36 5.58
N SER A 490 18.64 -35.88 4.35
CA SER A 490 19.77 -35.89 3.42
C SER A 490 19.91 -34.51 2.76
N LYS A 491 21.06 -33.85 2.97
CA LYS A 491 21.30 -32.54 2.36
C LYS A 491 21.32 -32.58 0.83
N SER A 492 21.84 -33.65 0.23
CA SER A 492 22.00 -33.77 -1.23
C SER A 492 20.67 -33.96 -1.96
N GLU A 493 19.67 -34.56 -1.31
CA GLU A 493 18.37 -34.85 -1.91
C GLU A 493 17.28 -33.85 -1.49
N ARG A 494 17.61 -32.92 -0.59
CA ARG A 494 16.63 -32.05 0.07
C ARG A 494 15.81 -31.23 -0.92
N LEU A 495 16.44 -30.66 -1.94
CA LEU A 495 15.77 -29.86 -2.97
C LEU A 495 14.73 -30.67 -3.75
N GLU A 496 15.14 -31.83 -4.28
CA GLU A 496 14.27 -32.74 -5.03
C GLU A 496 13.10 -33.23 -4.16
N VAL A 497 13.39 -33.58 -2.90
CA VAL A 497 12.38 -34.04 -1.93
C VAL A 497 11.38 -32.93 -1.58
N GLU A 498 11.85 -31.69 -1.37
CA GLU A 498 10.97 -30.54 -1.13
C GLU A 498 10.06 -30.27 -2.34
N TRP A 499 10.57 -30.39 -3.57
CA TRP A 499 9.75 -30.29 -4.79
C TRP A 499 8.69 -31.39 -4.89
N MET A 500 9.06 -32.65 -4.63
CA MET A 500 8.10 -33.75 -4.62
C MET A 500 7.02 -33.57 -3.54
N LEU A 501 7.37 -33.08 -2.35
CA LEU A 501 6.37 -32.77 -1.32
C LEU A 501 5.43 -31.62 -1.73
N ARG A 502 5.94 -30.62 -2.45
CA ARG A 502 5.11 -29.55 -3.04
C ARG A 502 4.17 -30.10 -4.13
N ASP A 503 4.63 -31.06 -4.94
CA ASP A 503 3.79 -31.70 -5.97
C ASP A 503 2.68 -32.55 -5.36
N TRP A 504 2.98 -33.28 -4.27
CA TRP A 504 1.98 -33.92 -3.43
C TRP A 504 0.96 -32.92 -2.90
N HIS A 505 1.42 -31.85 -2.24
CA HIS A 505 0.55 -30.81 -1.69
C HIS A 505 -0.34 -30.17 -2.76
N LYS A 506 0.23 -29.82 -3.93
CA LYS A 506 -0.50 -29.22 -5.05
C LYS A 506 -1.56 -30.16 -5.60
N SER A 507 -1.27 -31.45 -5.70
CA SER A 507 -2.25 -32.45 -6.16
C SER A 507 -3.41 -32.58 -5.17
N LEU A 508 -3.11 -32.62 -3.87
CA LEU A 508 -4.12 -32.69 -2.81
C LEU A 508 -4.99 -31.41 -2.77
N ARG A 509 -4.37 -30.24 -2.92
CA ARG A 509 -5.06 -28.93 -2.93
C ARG A 509 -6.13 -28.84 -4.02
N ASN A 510 -5.90 -29.48 -5.17
CA ASN A 510 -6.78 -29.43 -6.34
C ASN A 510 -7.76 -30.60 -6.39
N LEU A 511 -7.89 -31.38 -5.32
CA LEU A 511 -8.84 -32.48 -5.27
C LEU A 511 -10.27 -31.95 -5.24
N ASP A 512 -11.09 -32.52 -6.12
CA ASP A 512 -12.54 -32.42 -6.04
C ASP A 512 -13.07 -33.71 -5.41
N ILE A 513 -13.70 -33.56 -4.24
CA ILE A 513 -14.19 -34.68 -3.44
C ILE A 513 -15.68 -34.51 -3.14
N ASP A 514 -16.42 -35.61 -3.22
CA ASP A 514 -17.82 -35.63 -2.85
C ASP A 514 -18.01 -35.62 -1.32
N TRP A 515 -19.27 -35.55 -0.88
CA TRP A 515 -19.59 -35.51 0.54
C TRP A 515 -19.21 -36.81 1.27
N ALA A 516 -19.46 -37.99 0.68
CA ALA A 516 -19.16 -39.27 1.31
C ALA A 516 -17.65 -39.44 1.52
N GLN A 517 -16.85 -39.05 0.53
CA GLN A 517 -15.40 -38.98 0.59
C GLN A 517 -14.93 -38.02 1.68
N THR A 518 -15.54 -36.82 1.75
CA THR A 518 -15.24 -35.81 2.80
C THR A 518 -15.45 -36.38 4.21
N VAL A 519 -16.60 -37.03 4.44
CA VAL A 519 -16.92 -37.66 5.73
C VAL A 519 -15.93 -38.75 6.08
N ALA A 520 -15.60 -39.63 5.12
CA ALA A 520 -14.66 -40.72 5.35
C ALA A 520 -13.27 -40.21 5.74
N ILE A 521 -12.76 -39.22 5.00
CA ILE A 521 -11.47 -38.58 5.23
C ILE A 521 -11.43 -37.86 6.59
N SER A 522 -12.44 -37.04 6.89
CA SER A 522 -12.53 -36.29 8.14
C SER A 522 -12.55 -37.23 9.35
N LYS A 523 -13.32 -38.33 9.30
CA LYS A 523 -13.38 -39.32 10.38
C LYS A 523 -12.09 -40.12 10.54
N ARG A 524 -11.40 -40.44 9.44
CA ARG A 524 -10.17 -41.25 9.49
C ARG A 524 -9.02 -40.51 10.17
N TRP A 525 -8.88 -39.21 9.89
CA TRP A 525 -7.74 -38.42 10.35
C TRP A 525 -8.10 -37.32 11.37
N GLU A 526 -9.35 -37.24 11.80
CA GLU A 526 -9.84 -36.24 12.77
C GLU A 526 -9.58 -34.79 12.34
N ILE A 527 -9.58 -34.56 11.02
CA ILE A 527 -9.41 -33.23 10.42
C ILE A 527 -10.77 -32.62 10.07
N ALA A 528 -10.79 -31.32 9.84
CA ALA A 528 -12.01 -30.63 9.47
C ALA A 528 -12.53 -31.04 8.09
N VAL A 529 -13.84 -30.82 7.88
CA VAL A 529 -14.48 -31.04 6.58
C VAL A 529 -13.75 -30.26 5.49
N HIS A 530 -13.71 -30.82 4.28
CA HIS A 530 -13.04 -30.18 3.15
C HIS A 530 -13.64 -28.80 2.88
N PRO A 531 -12.82 -27.77 2.56
CA PRO A 531 -13.29 -26.40 2.40
C PRO A 531 -14.43 -26.20 1.40
N SER A 532 -14.54 -27.03 0.36
CA SER A 532 -15.66 -26.98 -0.59
C SER A 532 -17.02 -27.31 0.04
N HIS A 533 -17.03 -28.02 1.17
CA HIS A 533 -18.20 -28.44 1.95
C HIS A 533 -18.26 -27.73 3.31
N ASN A 534 -17.61 -26.57 3.46
CA ASN A 534 -17.50 -25.83 4.72
C ASN A 534 -18.22 -24.46 4.64
N PRO A 535 -19.50 -24.38 5.02
CA PRO A 535 -20.27 -23.14 5.01
C PRO A 535 -19.71 -22.04 5.92
N GLN A 536 -20.19 -20.81 5.72
CA GLN A 536 -19.84 -19.62 6.50
C GLN A 536 -20.61 -19.54 7.83
N TRP A 537 -20.48 -20.56 8.67
CA TRP A 537 -21.23 -20.70 9.92
C TRP A 537 -21.00 -19.55 10.93
N SER A 538 -19.85 -18.88 10.88
CA SER A 538 -19.52 -17.74 11.74
C SER A 538 -20.28 -16.46 11.38
N ASP A 539 -20.85 -16.37 10.17
CA ASP A 539 -21.67 -15.23 9.75
C ASP A 539 -23.15 -15.39 10.10
N LEU A 540 -23.61 -16.64 10.32
CA LEU A 540 -25.01 -16.92 10.63
C LEU A 540 -25.27 -16.75 12.13
N SER A 541 -26.17 -15.84 12.50
CA SER A 541 -26.56 -15.62 13.91
C SER A 541 -27.21 -16.87 14.54
N ILE A 542 -26.82 -17.18 15.78
CA ILE A 542 -27.37 -18.31 16.55
C ILE A 542 -28.89 -18.18 16.74
N ALA A 543 -29.40 -16.95 16.83
CA ALA A 543 -30.82 -16.67 17.06
C ALA A 543 -31.73 -17.23 15.95
N ILE A 544 -31.18 -17.41 14.75
CA ILE A 544 -31.89 -17.87 13.56
C ILE A 544 -31.96 -19.40 13.48
N LEU A 545 -31.03 -20.10 14.13
CA LEU A 545 -30.90 -21.56 14.01
C LEU A 545 -32.18 -22.33 14.33
N PRO A 546 -32.96 -22.00 15.39
CA PRO A 546 -34.18 -22.74 15.68
C PRO A 546 -35.19 -22.72 14.52
N ASP A 547 -35.45 -21.53 13.96
CA ASP A 547 -36.43 -21.37 12.89
C ASP A 547 -35.91 -21.93 11.56
N LEU A 548 -34.59 -21.84 11.31
CA LEU A 548 -33.96 -22.46 10.15
C LEU A 548 -34.02 -24.00 10.22
N ILE A 549 -33.77 -24.58 11.39
CA ILE A 549 -33.87 -26.03 11.62
C ILE A 549 -35.30 -26.50 11.39
N ASP A 550 -36.30 -25.77 11.91
CA ASP A 550 -37.71 -26.08 11.70
C ASP A 550 -38.12 -25.98 10.21
N ALA A 551 -37.53 -25.02 9.46
CA ALA A 551 -37.73 -24.94 8.01
C ALA A 551 -37.11 -26.14 7.27
N LEU A 552 -35.88 -26.51 7.62
CA LEU A 552 -35.17 -27.64 7.01
C LEU A 552 -35.78 -29.00 7.37
N ALA A 553 -36.43 -29.13 8.53
CA ALA A 553 -37.14 -30.35 8.91
C ALA A 553 -38.31 -30.68 7.95
N ASN A 554 -38.87 -29.66 7.28
CA ASN A 554 -39.92 -29.83 6.27
C ASN A 554 -39.37 -30.01 4.84
N ALA A 555 -38.04 -29.97 4.66
CA ALA A 555 -37.43 -30.16 3.35
C ALA A 555 -37.44 -31.64 2.94
N THR A 556 -37.38 -31.87 1.64
CA THR A 556 -37.39 -33.21 1.02
C THR A 556 -36.13 -33.39 0.19
N VAL A 557 -35.61 -34.62 0.17
CA VAL A 557 -34.47 -34.98 -0.68
C VAL A 557 -35.00 -35.77 -1.87
N GLU A 558 -34.96 -35.18 -3.06
CA GLU A 558 -35.47 -35.76 -4.30
C GLU A 558 -34.38 -35.67 -5.37
N ASP A 559 -34.12 -36.78 -6.07
CA ASP A 559 -33.12 -36.87 -7.15
C ASP A 559 -31.71 -36.36 -6.78
N GLY A 560 -31.32 -36.51 -5.50
CA GLY A 560 -30.01 -36.07 -4.99
C GLY A 560 -29.92 -34.58 -4.68
N CYS A 561 -31.02 -33.83 -4.78
CA CYS A 561 -31.11 -32.41 -4.43
C CYS A 561 -31.93 -32.22 -3.15
N LEU A 562 -31.64 -31.17 -2.38
CA LEU A 562 -32.47 -30.77 -1.25
C LEU A 562 -33.48 -29.71 -1.71
N ARG A 563 -34.78 -30.04 -1.63
CA ARG A 563 -35.90 -29.15 -1.94
C ARG A 563 -36.54 -28.64 -0.65
N ILE A 564 -36.58 -27.32 -0.49
CA ILE A 564 -37.23 -26.64 0.64
C ILE A 564 -38.49 -25.96 0.13
N SER A 565 -39.65 -26.54 0.45
CA SER A 565 -40.93 -26.10 -0.10
C SER A 565 -41.43 -24.78 0.48
N ASP A 566 -42.02 -23.94 -0.37
CA ASP A 566 -42.56 -22.61 -0.04
C ASP A 566 -41.53 -21.68 0.64
N ALA A 567 -40.23 -21.94 0.47
CA ALA A 567 -39.15 -21.21 1.13
C ALA A 567 -39.08 -19.74 0.70
N VAL A 568 -39.55 -19.43 -0.51
CA VAL A 568 -39.56 -18.10 -1.13
C VAL A 568 -40.95 -17.73 -1.65
N LEU A 569 -42.00 -18.30 -1.05
CA LEU A 569 -43.38 -17.95 -1.36
C LEU A 569 -43.60 -16.43 -1.29
N GLY A 570 -44.08 -15.83 -2.38
CA GLY A 570 -44.30 -14.39 -2.47
C GLY A 570 -43.02 -13.56 -2.67
N TRP A 571 -41.87 -14.20 -2.88
CA TRP A 571 -40.63 -13.50 -3.21
C TRP A 571 -40.73 -12.84 -4.58
N VAL A 572 -40.28 -11.59 -4.63
CA VAL A 572 -40.10 -10.84 -5.87
C VAL A 572 -38.67 -10.29 -5.86
N ALA A 573 -38.01 -10.31 -7.02
CA ALA A 573 -36.69 -9.74 -7.18
C ALA A 573 -36.63 -8.31 -6.61
N PRO A 574 -35.80 -8.02 -5.58
CA PRO A 574 -35.76 -6.72 -4.93
C PRO A 574 -35.41 -5.63 -5.94
N LEU A 575 -36.10 -4.48 -5.92
CA LEU A 575 -35.81 -3.36 -6.83
C LEU A 575 -34.35 -2.90 -6.68
N VAL A 576 -33.57 -2.91 -7.77
CA VAL A 576 -32.25 -2.24 -7.76
C VAL A 576 -32.50 -0.75 -7.61
N VAL A 577 -32.13 -0.20 -6.46
CA VAL A 577 -32.00 1.25 -6.34
C VAL A 577 -30.78 1.64 -7.16
N GLU A 578 -30.99 2.00 -8.43
CA GLU A 578 -29.94 2.56 -9.30
C GLU A 578 -29.34 3.79 -8.61
N SER A 579 -28.25 3.56 -7.89
CA SER A 579 -27.49 4.59 -7.21
C SER A 579 -26.24 4.91 -8.01
N ALA A 580 -26.40 5.22 -9.29
CA ALA A 580 -25.50 6.08 -10.05
C ALA A 580 -26.14 6.56 -11.35
N PRO A 581 -25.93 7.83 -11.75
CA PRO A 581 -26.36 8.30 -13.05
C PRO A 581 -25.48 7.65 -14.11
N ILE A 582 -26.11 6.99 -15.07
CA ILE A 582 -25.54 6.75 -16.39
C ILE A 582 -25.16 8.14 -16.93
N ILE A 583 -23.86 8.45 -16.98
CA ILE A 583 -23.37 9.59 -17.76
C ILE A 583 -23.42 9.14 -19.22
N GLU A 584 -24.61 9.15 -19.80
CA GLU A 584 -24.74 9.31 -21.23
C GLU A 584 -24.24 10.69 -21.59
N SER A 585 -23.32 10.74 -22.55
CA SER A 585 -22.71 11.95 -23.08
C SER A 585 -23.77 12.98 -23.48
N VAL A 586 -23.83 14.11 -22.76
CA VAL A 586 -24.64 15.27 -23.18
C VAL A 586 -23.71 16.34 -23.78
N PRO A 587 -23.89 16.74 -25.04
CA PRO A 587 -23.22 17.91 -25.60
C PRO A 587 -23.77 19.19 -24.96
N ASN A 588 -22.88 20.18 -24.81
CA ASN A 588 -23.11 21.47 -24.20
C ASN A 588 -24.48 22.12 -24.48
N ASN A 589 -24.95 22.82 -23.44
CA ASN A 589 -26.04 23.80 -23.41
C ASN A 589 -27.47 23.22 -23.40
N GLN A 590 -28.06 23.10 -22.20
CA GLN A 590 -29.24 23.89 -21.82
C GLN A 590 -29.72 23.56 -20.39
N THR A 591 -30.22 24.62 -19.77
CA THR A 591 -30.92 24.78 -18.49
C THR A 591 -32.03 23.77 -18.17
N ASN A 592 -32.26 23.61 -16.86
CA ASN A 592 -33.47 23.12 -16.16
C ASN A 592 -33.63 21.60 -15.97
N LEU A 593 -32.96 21.05 -14.96
CA LEU A 593 -33.40 19.80 -14.32
C LEU A 593 -34.57 20.10 -13.39
N ARG A 594 -35.79 19.81 -13.87
CA ARG A 594 -36.97 19.64 -13.02
C ARG A 594 -36.67 18.52 -12.02
N ARG A 595 -36.64 18.85 -10.72
CA ARG A 595 -36.88 17.87 -9.65
C ARG A 595 -38.20 17.17 -9.97
N LYS A 596 -38.14 15.89 -10.39
CA LYS A 596 -39.28 15.00 -10.20
C LYS A 596 -39.35 14.76 -8.70
N GLU A 597 -40.46 15.16 -8.12
CA GLU A 597 -40.78 14.95 -6.72
C GLU A 597 -40.56 13.48 -6.36
N ASN A 598 -39.90 13.26 -5.23
CA ASN A 598 -39.91 12.00 -4.51
C ASN A 598 -41.37 11.59 -4.31
N THR A 599 -41.87 10.70 -5.17
CA THR A 599 -43.07 9.92 -4.85
C THR A 599 -42.71 8.99 -3.71
N THR A 600 -42.94 9.52 -2.51
CA THR A 600 -43.63 8.84 -1.40
C THR A 600 -43.26 7.38 -1.17
N ASN A 601 -42.59 7.15 -0.04
CA ASN A 601 -42.89 6.10 0.94
C ASN A 601 -44.24 5.43 0.68
N LYS A 602 -44.25 4.40 -0.17
CA LYS A 602 -45.19 3.30 0.00
C LYS A 602 -44.48 2.35 0.93
N ILE A 603 -44.78 2.50 2.22
CA ILE A 603 -44.72 1.39 3.15
C ILE A 603 -45.73 0.39 2.60
N SER A 604 -45.28 -0.50 1.70
CA SER A 604 -46.00 -1.74 1.46
C SER A 604 -45.92 -2.49 2.79
N THR A 605 -47.08 -2.78 3.36
CA THR A 605 -47.25 -3.87 4.33
C THR A 605 -46.29 -4.99 3.97
N ILE A 606 -45.38 -5.35 4.88
CA ILE A 606 -44.43 -6.45 4.71
C ILE A 606 -45.28 -7.71 4.55
N GLU A 607 -45.55 -8.11 3.33
CA GLU A 607 -46.05 -9.45 3.05
C GLU A 607 -44.89 -10.39 3.38
N GLN A 608 -45.14 -11.31 4.32
CA GLN A 608 -44.16 -12.28 4.77
C GLN A 608 -43.65 -13.10 3.57
N ILE A 609 -42.34 -13.06 3.32
CA ILE A 609 -41.69 -13.84 2.27
C ILE A 609 -41.36 -15.23 2.83
N GLY A 610 -41.86 -16.25 2.14
CA GLY A 610 -41.69 -17.64 2.54
C GLY A 610 -42.62 -18.08 3.67
N LYS A 611 -42.80 -19.39 3.78
CA LYS A 611 -43.67 -20.02 4.77
C LYS A 611 -43.21 -19.86 6.22
N HIS A 612 -41.92 -19.68 6.44
CA HIS A 612 -41.31 -19.60 7.78
C HIS A 612 -40.98 -18.15 8.15
N SER A 613 -41.38 -17.71 9.35
CA SER A 613 -41.10 -16.39 9.91
C SER A 613 -40.28 -16.49 11.18
N ILE A 614 -39.54 -15.43 11.50
CA ILE A 614 -38.91 -15.24 12.81
C ILE A 614 -39.61 -14.09 13.54
N ASP A 615 -39.39 -13.99 14.85
CA ASP A 615 -39.91 -12.90 15.67
C ASP A 615 -39.35 -11.53 15.21
N GLU A 616 -40.22 -10.51 15.11
CA GLU A 616 -39.83 -9.15 14.70
C GLU A 616 -38.71 -8.57 15.58
N ALA A 617 -38.70 -8.90 16.89
CA ALA A 617 -37.64 -8.47 17.79
C ALA A 617 -36.26 -9.01 17.38
N ILE A 618 -36.20 -10.24 16.87
CA ILE A 618 -34.96 -10.84 16.38
C ILE A 618 -34.56 -10.18 15.05
N ILE A 619 -35.53 -9.86 14.18
CA ILE A 619 -35.26 -9.15 12.92
C ILE A 619 -34.59 -7.80 13.18
N ASP A 620 -35.07 -7.06 14.17
CA ASP A 620 -34.54 -5.75 14.55
C ASP A 620 -33.12 -5.84 15.16
N GLU A 621 -32.76 -6.97 15.77
CA GLU A 621 -31.41 -7.25 16.29
C GLU A 621 -30.43 -7.68 15.19
N LEU A 622 -30.91 -8.23 14.07
CA LEU A 622 -30.07 -8.68 12.96
C LEU A 622 -29.59 -7.50 12.11
N SER A 623 -28.43 -7.67 11.49
CA SER A 623 -27.91 -6.64 10.58
C SER A 623 -28.83 -6.47 9.37
N GLU A 624 -29.03 -5.23 8.93
CA GLU A 624 -29.75 -4.95 7.67
C GLU A 624 -29.13 -5.72 6.47
N SER A 625 -27.82 -5.97 6.53
CA SER A 625 -27.07 -6.73 5.53
C SER A 625 -27.45 -8.21 5.44
N PHE A 626 -28.15 -8.76 6.43
CA PHE A 626 -28.61 -10.15 6.38
C PHE A 626 -29.75 -10.35 5.37
N GLY A 627 -30.50 -9.30 5.02
CA GLY A 627 -31.44 -9.32 3.89
C GLY A 627 -32.77 -10.06 4.13
N ILE A 628 -33.11 -10.42 5.37
CA ILE A 628 -34.33 -11.20 5.69
C ILE A 628 -35.63 -10.58 5.18
N GLN A 629 -35.74 -9.25 5.23
CA GLN A 629 -36.91 -8.52 4.74
C GLN A 629 -37.06 -8.60 3.22
N GLN A 630 -35.95 -8.80 2.48
CA GLN A 630 -35.94 -8.83 1.01
C GLN A 630 -36.03 -10.25 0.45
N HIS A 631 -35.55 -11.23 1.19
CA HIS A 631 -35.35 -12.59 0.69
C HIS A 631 -36.11 -13.66 1.49
N GLY A 632 -36.61 -13.34 2.68
CA GLY A 632 -37.17 -14.32 3.61
C GLY A 632 -36.07 -15.04 4.41
N LEU A 633 -36.49 -15.77 5.45
CA LEU A 633 -35.61 -16.45 6.40
C LEU A 633 -34.65 -17.43 5.73
N VAL A 634 -35.20 -18.42 5.01
CA VAL A 634 -34.44 -19.55 4.47
C VAL A 634 -33.41 -19.07 3.45
N LYS A 635 -33.85 -18.25 2.49
CA LYS A 635 -32.95 -17.71 1.45
C LYS A 635 -31.81 -16.89 2.06
N SER A 636 -32.12 -16.01 3.00
CA SER A 636 -31.11 -15.17 3.65
C SER A 636 -30.08 -15.99 4.41
N ALA A 637 -30.52 -17.02 5.13
CA ALA A 637 -29.63 -17.95 5.82
C ALA A 637 -28.73 -18.71 4.84
N LEU A 638 -29.27 -19.23 3.73
CA LEU A 638 -28.49 -19.94 2.71
C LEU A 638 -27.46 -19.03 2.03
N MET A 639 -27.84 -17.80 1.68
CA MET A 639 -26.92 -16.82 1.11
C MET A 639 -25.82 -16.41 2.09
N CYS A 640 -26.16 -16.22 3.37
CA CYS A 640 -25.22 -15.94 4.45
C CYS A 640 -24.21 -17.09 4.65
N LEU A 641 -24.67 -18.34 4.56
CA LEU A 641 -23.82 -19.53 4.62
C LEU A 641 -22.97 -19.75 3.36
N GLY A 642 -23.22 -19.02 2.28
CA GLY A 642 -22.54 -19.17 1.00
C GLY A 642 -22.95 -20.44 0.24
N ILE A 643 -24.15 -20.96 0.47
CA ILE A 643 -24.66 -22.19 -0.15
C ILE A 643 -25.34 -21.85 -1.48
N GLU A 644 -24.86 -22.41 -2.58
CA GLU A 644 -25.41 -22.20 -3.91
C GLU A 644 -26.80 -22.84 -4.06
N HIS A 645 -27.76 -22.09 -4.59
CA HIS A 645 -29.15 -22.54 -4.72
C HIS A 645 -29.90 -21.76 -5.80
N HIS A 646 -31.02 -22.31 -6.27
CA HIS A 646 -31.90 -21.65 -7.24
C HIS A 646 -33.37 -21.82 -6.87
N HIS A 647 -34.23 -21.04 -7.52
CA HIS A 647 -35.67 -21.09 -7.31
C HIS A 647 -36.32 -22.04 -8.32
N ASP A 648 -37.29 -22.82 -7.85
CA ASP A 648 -38.23 -23.59 -8.69
C ASP A 648 -39.66 -23.24 -8.23
N GLY A 649 -40.24 -22.20 -8.83
CA GLY A 649 -41.47 -21.59 -8.35
C GLY A 649 -41.26 -20.91 -6.99
N ASP A 650 -42.02 -21.34 -5.98
CA ASP A 650 -41.94 -20.82 -4.59
C ASP A 650 -40.95 -21.63 -3.71
N ASP A 651 -40.32 -22.66 -4.29
CA ASP A 651 -39.38 -23.56 -3.61
C ASP A 651 -37.92 -23.13 -3.83
N ILE A 652 -37.05 -23.49 -2.87
CA ILE A 652 -35.59 -23.42 -3.04
C ILE A 652 -35.05 -24.82 -3.29
N ILE A 653 -34.17 -24.94 -4.30
CA ILE A 653 -33.46 -26.17 -4.64
C ILE A 653 -31.96 -25.97 -4.44
N ILE A 654 -31.35 -26.87 -3.65
CA ILE A 654 -29.90 -26.97 -3.46
C ILE A 654 -29.42 -28.23 -4.17
N ASN A 655 -28.71 -28.04 -5.28
CA ASN A 655 -28.32 -29.15 -6.16
C ASN A 655 -27.19 -30.00 -5.58
N GLU A 656 -26.22 -29.35 -4.94
CA GLU A 656 -24.99 -30.00 -4.49
C GLU A 656 -24.62 -29.51 -3.10
N LYS A 657 -23.88 -30.35 -2.35
CA LYS A 657 -23.27 -30.00 -1.06
C LYS A 657 -24.29 -29.62 0.02
N TRP A 658 -25.57 -29.94 -0.15
CA TRP A 658 -26.58 -29.70 0.88
C TRP A 658 -26.39 -30.59 2.11
N GLU A 659 -25.63 -31.68 1.99
CA GLU A 659 -25.38 -32.61 3.08
C GLU A 659 -24.58 -31.95 4.22
N CYS A 660 -23.71 -30.99 3.88
CA CYS A 660 -22.94 -30.26 4.89
C CYS A 660 -23.83 -29.37 5.77
N LEU A 661 -24.92 -28.84 5.22
CA LEU A 661 -25.95 -28.08 5.94
C LEU A 661 -26.68 -28.98 6.95
N LEU A 662 -27.12 -30.17 6.51
CA LEU A 662 -27.83 -31.10 7.39
C LEU A 662 -26.91 -31.68 8.48
N GLU A 663 -25.71 -32.14 8.13
CA GLU A 663 -24.77 -32.71 9.12
C GLU A 663 -24.30 -31.66 10.13
N GLY A 664 -24.02 -30.43 9.70
CA GLY A 664 -23.62 -29.34 10.59
C GLY A 664 -24.70 -29.04 11.64
N LEU A 665 -25.97 -29.06 11.24
CA LEU A 665 -27.12 -28.88 12.12
C LEU A 665 -27.55 -30.17 12.84
N ASN A 666 -26.80 -31.27 12.68
CA ASN A 666 -27.10 -32.59 13.22
C ASN A 666 -28.51 -33.10 12.84
N LEU A 667 -28.94 -32.80 11.62
CA LEU A 667 -30.18 -33.26 11.01
C LEU A 667 -29.93 -34.57 10.28
N LYS A 668 -30.80 -35.57 10.49
CA LYS A 668 -30.67 -36.89 9.86
C LYS A 668 -31.86 -37.20 8.98
N ILE A 669 -31.59 -37.88 7.87
CA ILE A 669 -32.62 -38.41 6.98
C ILE A 669 -33.03 -39.79 7.50
N GLU A 670 -34.28 -39.92 7.91
CA GLU A 670 -34.91 -41.19 8.31
C GLU A 670 -36.22 -41.38 7.56
N ASN A 671 -36.33 -42.44 6.74
CA ASN A 671 -37.51 -42.73 5.90
C ASN A 671 -37.91 -41.53 5.01
N ASP A 672 -36.94 -40.94 4.30
CA ASP A 672 -37.10 -39.77 3.42
C ASP A 672 -37.63 -38.49 4.12
N GLN A 673 -37.55 -38.45 5.46
CA GLN A 673 -37.90 -37.28 6.26
C GLN A 673 -36.70 -36.81 7.09
N ILE A 674 -36.53 -35.50 7.21
CA ILE A 674 -35.45 -34.89 7.99
C ILE A 674 -35.90 -34.78 9.46
N LYS A 675 -35.12 -35.38 10.37
CA LYS A 675 -35.39 -35.36 11.81
C LYS A 675 -34.40 -34.50 12.58
N ILE A 676 -34.94 -33.78 13.56
CA ILE A 676 -34.23 -32.91 14.48
C ILE A 676 -33.68 -33.74 15.66
N HIS A 677 -32.37 -33.68 15.91
CA HIS A 677 -31.74 -34.44 17.00
C HIS A 677 -31.32 -33.63 18.23
N ASP A 678 -30.86 -32.37 18.08
CA ASP A 678 -30.42 -31.55 19.22
C ASP A 678 -30.84 -30.07 19.12
N MET A 679 -31.98 -29.75 19.72
CA MET A 679 -32.42 -28.35 19.95
C MET A 679 -32.08 -27.85 21.35
N LYS A 680 -31.61 -28.75 22.24
CA LYS A 680 -31.41 -28.41 23.65
C LYS A 680 -30.18 -27.53 23.79
N SER A 681 -29.07 -27.93 23.16
CA SER A 681 -27.81 -27.18 23.18
C SER A 681 -27.96 -25.74 22.66
N ILE A 682 -28.80 -25.54 21.63
CA ILE A 682 -29.08 -24.22 21.04
C ILE A 682 -29.84 -23.34 22.01
N LYS A 683 -30.93 -23.86 22.59
CA LYS A 683 -31.76 -23.13 23.56
C LYS A 683 -30.97 -22.75 24.81
N GLU A 684 -30.14 -23.66 25.33
CA GLU A 684 -29.27 -23.39 26.47
C GLU A 684 -28.24 -22.28 26.17
N ARG A 685 -27.65 -22.28 24.97
CA ARG A 685 -26.71 -21.23 24.56
C ARG A 685 -27.40 -19.86 24.40
N LEU A 686 -28.58 -19.82 23.78
CA LEU A 686 -29.35 -18.58 23.62
C LEU A 686 -29.77 -17.98 24.97
N GLU A 687 -30.20 -18.81 25.92
CA GLU A 687 -30.54 -18.33 27.26
C GLU A 687 -29.31 -17.76 27.98
N GLY A 688 -28.15 -18.44 27.89
CA GLY A 688 -26.90 -17.94 28.44
C GLY A 688 -26.44 -16.61 27.80
N ILE A 689 -26.67 -16.41 26.50
CA ILE A 689 -26.39 -15.14 25.81
C ILE A 689 -27.30 -14.04 26.34
N ARG A 690 -28.61 -14.31 26.51
CA ARG A 690 -29.56 -13.33 27.06
C ARG A 690 -29.20 -12.91 28.49
N GLU A 691 -28.87 -13.87 29.34
CA GLU A 691 -28.42 -13.60 30.71
C GLU A 691 -27.12 -12.78 30.73
N ALA A 692 -26.14 -13.14 29.89
CA ALA A 692 -24.88 -12.42 29.77
C ALA A 692 -25.06 -10.99 29.25
N THR A 693 -25.92 -10.80 28.25
CA THR A 693 -26.26 -9.48 27.67
C THR A 693 -26.82 -8.57 28.75
N ASN A 694 -27.79 -9.06 29.53
CA ASN A 694 -28.38 -8.29 30.63
C ASN A 694 -27.35 -7.91 31.71
N ILE A 695 -26.42 -8.83 32.05
CA ILE A 695 -25.34 -8.54 33.01
C ILE A 695 -24.44 -7.39 32.50
N VAL A 696 -24.06 -7.42 31.21
CA VAL A 696 -23.21 -6.39 30.60
C VAL A 696 -23.95 -5.06 30.47
N GLU A 697 -25.20 -5.05 30.01
CA GLU A 697 -26.03 -3.84 29.89
C GLU A 697 -26.21 -3.12 31.24
N ILE A 698 -26.50 -3.87 32.31
CA ILE A 698 -26.61 -3.31 33.68
C ILE A 698 -25.31 -2.62 34.10
N GLU A 699 -24.15 -3.20 33.75
CA GLU A 699 -22.85 -2.60 34.07
C GLU A 699 -22.53 -1.39 33.19
N GLU A 700 -22.84 -1.43 31.90
CA GLU A 700 -22.68 -0.30 30.98
C GLU A 700 -23.52 0.91 31.41
N GLU A 701 -24.77 0.68 31.85
CA GLU A 701 -25.62 1.72 32.41
C GLU A 701 -25.00 2.32 33.68
N ARG A 702 -24.47 1.48 34.58
CA ARG A 702 -23.79 1.93 35.81
C ARG A 702 -22.56 2.79 35.49
N ILE A 703 -21.72 2.36 34.55
CA ILE A 703 -20.53 3.08 34.09
C ILE A 703 -20.95 4.42 33.47
N THR A 704 -21.99 4.43 32.63
CA THR A 704 -22.49 5.66 31.99
C THR A 704 -22.94 6.70 33.02
N VAL A 705 -23.65 6.27 34.07
CA VAL A 705 -24.06 7.14 35.18
C VAL A 705 -22.85 7.68 35.94
N LEU A 706 -21.89 6.81 36.28
CA LEU A 706 -20.67 7.18 36.98
C LEU A 706 -19.81 8.18 36.19
N GLU A 707 -19.64 7.95 34.89
CA GLU A 707 -18.91 8.87 34.00
C GLU A 707 -19.60 10.22 33.88
N ALA A 708 -20.94 10.25 33.83
CA ALA A 708 -21.70 11.50 33.83
C ALA A 708 -21.49 12.30 35.12
N GLU A 709 -21.46 11.64 36.28
CA GLU A 709 -21.17 12.26 37.58
C GLU A 709 -19.73 12.79 37.64
N LYS A 710 -18.74 11.99 37.24
CA LYS A 710 -17.32 12.40 37.14
C LYS A 710 -17.15 13.59 36.20
N ARG A 711 -17.84 13.59 35.06
CA ARG A 711 -17.81 14.69 34.09
C ARG A 711 -18.42 15.97 34.66
N ALA A 712 -19.53 15.87 35.39
CA ALA A 712 -20.16 17.02 36.03
C ALA A 712 -19.25 17.63 37.12
N ALA A 713 -18.60 16.79 37.94
CA ALA A 713 -17.63 17.21 38.94
C ALA A 713 -16.41 17.89 38.30
N ARG A 714 -15.85 17.28 37.24
CA ARG A 714 -14.74 17.83 36.46
C ARG A 714 -15.07 19.21 35.89
N ILE A 715 -16.20 19.35 35.20
CA ILE A 715 -16.62 20.64 34.60
C ILE A 715 -16.80 21.72 35.68
N LYS A 716 -17.38 21.38 36.83
CA LYS A 716 -17.58 22.31 37.94
C LYS A 716 -16.24 22.78 38.54
N ALA A 717 -15.27 21.88 38.70
CA ALA A 717 -13.94 22.19 39.19
C ALA A 717 -13.13 23.03 38.18
N GLU A 718 -13.13 22.64 36.91
CA GLU A 718 -12.48 23.40 35.82
C GLU A 718 -13.08 24.82 35.70
N THR A 719 -14.40 24.95 35.81
CA THR A 719 -15.08 26.26 35.76
C THR A 719 -14.72 27.14 36.97
N SER A 720 -14.62 26.55 38.17
CA SER A 720 -14.23 27.25 39.40
C SER A 720 -12.77 27.72 39.35
N ALA A 721 -11.85 26.89 38.86
CA ALA A 721 -10.44 27.26 38.68
C ALA A 721 -10.25 28.36 37.63
N ARG A 722 -11.02 28.31 36.52
CA ARG A 722 -11.04 29.39 35.52
C ARG A 722 -11.55 30.72 36.09
N GLN A 723 -12.59 30.70 36.93
CA GLN A 723 -13.10 31.90 37.59
C GLN A 723 -12.10 32.52 38.58
N LYS A 724 -11.17 31.72 39.12
CA LYS A 724 -10.05 32.20 39.96
C LYS A 724 -8.85 32.72 39.17
N GLY A 725 -8.87 32.62 37.84
CA GLY A 725 -7.78 33.07 36.97
C GLY A 725 -6.57 32.14 36.95
N GLU A 726 -6.75 30.86 37.29
CA GLU A 726 -5.67 29.87 37.31
C GLU A 726 -5.26 29.43 35.88
N GLY A 727 -4.01 28.99 35.72
CA GLY A 727 -3.49 28.52 34.44
C GLY A 727 -4.15 27.22 33.96
N ILE A 728 -3.95 26.87 32.68
CA ILE A 728 -4.59 25.71 32.02
C ILE A 728 -4.23 24.39 32.74
N ALA A 729 -2.96 24.19 33.08
CA ALA A 729 -2.51 22.97 33.76
C ALA A 729 -3.12 22.80 35.16
N ALA A 730 -3.23 23.89 35.94
CA ALA A 730 -3.85 23.87 37.27
C ALA A 730 -5.36 23.64 37.20
N THR A 731 -6.02 24.19 36.17
CA THR A 731 -7.45 24.00 35.89
C THR A 731 -7.76 22.53 35.58
N GLU A 732 -6.95 21.91 34.73
CA GLU A 732 -7.12 20.51 34.35
C GLU A 732 -6.80 19.56 35.51
N GLN A 733 -5.76 19.86 36.28
CA GLN A 733 -5.43 19.11 37.50
C GLN A 733 -6.57 19.17 38.52
N ALA A 734 -7.15 20.34 38.78
CA ALA A 734 -8.32 20.49 39.65
C ALA A 734 -9.55 19.72 39.10
N GLY A 735 -9.72 19.68 37.78
CA GLY A 735 -10.75 18.89 37.12
C GLY A 735 -10.56 17.38 37.31
N GLN A 736 -9.32 16.90 37.19
CA GLN A 736 -8.96 15.50 37.35
C GLN A 736 -9.08 15.05 38.81
N GLU A 737 -8.55 15.84 39.75
CA GLU A 737 -8.67 15.57 41.19
C GLU A 737 -10.14 15.49 41.65
N ALA A 738 -11.01 16.34 41.09
CA ALA A 738 -12.44 16.30 41.37
C ALA A 738 -13.11 15.04 40.80
N ALA A 739 -12.73 14.59 39.60
CA ALA A 739 -13.23 13.35 39.02
C ALA A 739 -12.75 12.10 39.79
N ASP A 740 -11.49 12.11 40.22
CA ASP A 740 -10.86 11.01 40.96
C ASP A 740 -11.40 10.90 42.39
N SER A 741 -11.94 11.98 42.95
CA SER A 741 -12.61 11.97 44.26
C SER A 741 -13.91 11.15 44.32
N ILE A 742 -14.48 10.81 43.16
CA ILE A 742 -15.66 9.95 43.05
C ILE A 742 -15.21 8.49 43.02
N GLU A 743 -15.40 7.80 44.15
CA GLU A 743 -15.07 6.38 44.30
C GLU A 743 -15.96 5.50 43.40
N ASP A 744 -15.34 4.54 42.71
CA ASP A 744 -16.03 3.52 41.92
C ASP A 744 -16.08 2.21 42.73
N PRO A 745 -17.26 1.75 43.19
CA PRO A 745 -17.38 0.50 43.92
C PRO A 745 -17.20 -0.75 43.05
N GLY A 746 -17.12 -0.59 41.72
CA GLY A 746 -17.01 -1.69 40.76
C GLY A 746 -18.35 -2.41 40.48
N PRO A 747 -18.33 -3.45 39.63
CA PRO A 747 -19.52 -4.25 39.33
C PRO A 747 -19.99 -5.02 40.56
N LYS A 748 -21.30 -5.36 40.59
CA LYS A 748 -21.90 -6.16 41.68
C LYS A 748 -21.28 -7.54 41.83
N ASP A 749 -20.88 -8.15 40.71
CA ASP A 749 -20.18 -9.44 40.64
C ASP A 749 -19.19 -9.40 39.47
N GLY A 750 -17.90 -9.27 39.79
CA GLY A 750 -16.83 -9.15 38.78
C GLY A 750 -16.59 -10.44 38.01
N ASP A 751 -16.74 -11.61 38.65
CA ASP A 751 -16.52 -12.91 38.00
C ASP A 751 -17.67 -13.24 37.04
N ALA A 752 -18.92 -12.92 37.43
CA ALA A 752 -20.07 -13.05 36.54
C ALA A 752 -19.96 -12.13 35.31
N LEU A 753 -19.53 -10.89 35.50
CA LEU A 753 -19.29 -9.95 34.40
C LEU A 753 -18.20 -10.43 33.45
N LEU A 754 -17.08 -10.93 33.98
CA LEU A 754 -15.98 -11.45 33.17
C LEU A 754 -16.44 -12.65 32.32
N ASN A 755 -17.18 -13.59 32.92
CA ASN A 755 -17.73 -14.74 32.19
C ASN A 755 -18.76 -14.32 31.13
N ALA A 756 -19.61 -13.32 31.44
CA ALA A 756 -20.55 -12.75 30.48
C ALA A 756 -19.83 -12.11 29.29
N GLN A 757 -18.77 -11.32 29.53
CA GLN A 757 -17.95 -10.71 28.48
C GLN A 757 -17.27 -11.76 27.60
N ILE A 758 -16.71 -12.82 28.20
CA ILE A 758 -16.09 -13.94 27.45
C ILE A 758 -17.13 -14.64 26.57
N LEU A 759 -18.32 -14.90 27.10
CA LEU A 759 -19.39 -15.59 26.37
C LEU A 759 -19.91 -14.76 25.19
N LEU A 760 -20.10 -13.45 25.38
CA LEU A 760 -20.55 -12.54 24.32
C LEU A 760 -19.48 -12.34 23.24
N ASP A 761 -18.21 -12.21 23.61
CA ASP A 761 -17.11 -12.12 22.63
C ASP A 761 -16.89 -13.43 21.86
N GLU A 762 -17.05 -14.58 22.51
CA GLU A 762 -17.07 -15.88 21.82
C GLU A 762 -18.26 -15.97 20.85
N ASN A 763 -19.44 -15.49 21.25
CA ASN A 763 -20.61 -15.43 20.38
C ASN A 763 -20.38 -14.52 19.17
N ASP A 764 -19.84 -13.33 19.37
CA ASP A 764 -19.53 -12.36 18.31
C ASP A 764 -18.51 -12.90 17.29
N VAL A 765 -17.61 -13.79 17.71
CA VAL A 765 -16.57 -14.36 16.85
C VAL A 765 -17.02 -15.63 16.15
N GLU A 766 -17.71 -16.54 16.85
CA GLU A 766 -18.04 -17.86 16.31
C GLU A 766 -19.50 -17.98 15.87
N ASN A 767 -20.43 -17.19 16.39
CA ASN A 767 -21.88 -17.30 16.15
C ASN A 767 -22.32 -18.79 16.05
N SER A 768 -23.01 -19.16 14.97
CA SER A 768 -23.51 -20.52 14.78
C SER A 768 -22.39 -21.57 14.74
N LEU A 769 -21.17 -21.24 14.30
CA LEU A 769 -20.05 -22.18 14.26
C LEU A 769 -19.77 -22.83 15.62
N TRP A 770 -19.97 -22.11 16.72
CA TRP A 770 -19.82 -22.67 18.06
C TRP A 770 -20.78 -23.83 18.31
N ILE A 771 -22.04 -23.65 17.93
CA ILE A 771 -23.08 -24.68 18.02
C ILE A 771 -22.72 -25.85 17.12
N ILE A 772 -22.36 -25.59 15.86
CA ILE A 772 -22.00 -26.62 14.89
C ILE A 772 -20.87 -27.50 15.43
N ARG A 773 -19.80 -26.92 15.98
CA ARG A 773 -18.70 -27.67 16.60
C ARG A 773 -19.12 -28.53 17.80
N LYS A 774 -20.17 -28.11 18.51
CA LYS A 774 -20.66 -28.81 19.70
C LYS A 774 -21.57 -29.99 19.36
N ILE A 775 -22.43 -29.85 18.34
CA ILE A 775 -23.45 -30.85 18.02
C ILE A 775 -23.05 -31.81 16.89
N SER A 776 -22.13 -31.40 16.01
CA SER A 776 -21.67 -32.19 14.87
C SER A 776 -20.79 -33.38 15.29
N GLN A 777 -20.80 -34.44 14.49
CA GLN A 777 -19.87 -35.57 14.60
C GLN A 777 -18.54 -35.34 13.85
N LEU A 778 -18.50 -34.34 12.97
CA LEU A 778 -17.33 -33.91 12.21
C LEU A 778 -16.70 -32.64 12.79
N GLN A 779 -15.44 -32.40 12.45
CA GLN A 779 -14.71 -31.19 12.83
C GLN A 779 -14.99 -30.03 11.85
N TRP A 780 -15.23 -28.83 12.38
CA TRP A 780 -15.53 -27.63 11.58
C TRP A 780 -14.60 -26.48 11.92
N LYS A 781 -14.14 -25.78 10.89
CA LYS A 781 -13.26 -24.62 10.98
C LYS A 781 -13.95 -23.41 10.35
N ASP A 782 -13.55 -22.22 10.79
CA ASP A 782 -14.09 -21.00 10.24
C ASP A 782 -13.63 -20.82 8.78
N SER A 783 -14.57 -20.62 7.86
CA SER A 783 -14.30 -20.43 6.44
C SER A 783 -14.02 -18.97 6.09
N ALA A 784 -14.43 -18.00 6.92
CA ALA A 784 -14.23 -16.58 6.64
C ALA A 784 -14.06 -15.73 7.93
N PRO A 785 -13.09 -16.05 8.82
CA PRO A 785 -12.95 -15.39 10.12
C PRO A 785 -12.54 -13.92 10.04
N CYS A 786 -12.01 -13.47 8.89
CA CYS A 786 -11.59 -12.09 8.69
C CYS A 786 -11.90 -11.63 7.27
N ARG A 787 -12.42 -10.40 7.17
CA ARG A 787 -12.66 -9.69 5.92
C ARG A 787 -11.90 -8.38 5.88
N ILE A 788 -11.53 -7.96 4.68
CA ILE A 788 -10.74 -6.76 4.46
C ILE A 788 -11.64 -5.66 3.92
N GLY A 789 -11.92 -4.66 4.78
CA GLY A 789 -12.55 -3.43 4.33
C GLY A 789 -11.66 -2.71 3.32
N CYS A 790 -12.24 -2.21 2.23
CA CYS A 790 -11.46 -1.57 1.19
C CYS A 790 -12.26 -0.61 0.31
N ARG A 791 -11.53 0.28 -0.35
CA ARG A 791 -12.06 1.20 -1.36
C ARG A 791 -11.06 1.49 -2.45
N MET A 792 -11.53 2.01 -3.57
CA MET A 792 -10.66 2.48 -4.63
C MET A 792 -9.77 3.63 -4.15
N GLY A 793 -8.46 3.42 -4.30
CA GLY A 793 -7.42 4.41 -4.19
C GLY A 793 -7.20 5.05 -5.55
N ARG A 794 -6.01 4.89 -6.12
CA ARG A 794 -5.64 5.48 -7.43
C ARG A 794 -5.87 4.43 -8.54
N PRO A 795 -6.45 4.81 -9.68
CA PRO A 795 -6.48 3.94 -10.87
C PRO A 795 -5.06 3.60 -11.35
N GLU A 796 -4.98 2.62 -12.26
CA GLU A 796 -3.79 2.30 -13.02
C GLU A 796 -3.26 3.50 -13.84
N LYS A 797 -1.98 3.47 -14.19
CA LYS A 797 -1.38 4.48 -15.06
C LYS A 797 -0.31 3.83 -15.95
N SER A 798 -0.45 4.04 -17.25
CA SER A 798 0.58 3.75 -18.26
C SER A 798 0.50 4.85 -19.30
N ALA A 799 1.36 5.87 -19.19
CA ALA A 799 1.31 7.03 -20.07
C ALA A 799 2.66 7.76 -20.16
N PRO A 800 2.98 8.40 -21.30
CA PRO A 800 4.14 9.27 -21.41
C PRO A 800 4.11 10.37 -20.34
N ARG A 801 5.24 10.59 -19.67
CA ARG A 801 5.35 11.64 -18.65
C ARG A 801 5.61 12.98 -19.34
N GLU A 802 4.53 13.68 -19.63
CA GLU A 802 4.60 15.01 -20.22
C GLU A 802 4.63 16.11 -19.16
N MET A 803 5.37 17.19 -19.43
CA MET A 803 5.19 18.42 -18.69
C MET A 803 3.77 18.96 -18.90
N LYS A 804 3.23 19.71 -17.92
CA LYS A 804 1.90 20.37 -18.03
C LYS A 804 1.70 21.10 -19.37
N GLN A 805 2.79 21.57 -19.95
CA GLN A 805 2.84 22.00 -21.34
C GLN A 805 3.88 21.15 -22.08
N LYS A 806 3.42 20.28 -22.98
CA LYS A 806 4.27 19.45 -23.86
C LYS A 806 5.34 20.31 -24.53
N ALA A 807 6.59 19.92 -24.38
CA ALA A 807 7.75 20.58 -24.99
C ALA A 807 8.63 19.52 -25.66
N HIS A 808 8.97 19.76 -26.93
CA HIS A 808 9.96 18.94 -27.64
C HIS A 808 11.37 19.50 -27.44
N ALA A 809 11.49 20.83 -27.37
CA ALA A 809 12.75 21.54 -27.18
C ALA A 809 12.79 22.26 -25.82
N LEU A 810 13.85 22.05 -25.04
CA LEU A 810 14.15 22.88 -23.87
C LEU A 810 14.79 24.21 -24.31
N TYR A 811 14.02 24.97 -25.06
CA TYR A 811 14.45 26.19 -25.74
C TYR A 811 13.47 27.34 -25.43
N PRO A 812 13.91 28.49 -24.90
CA PRO A 812 13.02 29.57 -24.50
C PRO A 812 12.56 30.41 -25.70
N ILE A 813 11.26 30.59 -25.84
CA ILE A 813 10.65 31.44 -26.89
C ILE A 813 9.67 32.48 -26.33
N GLN A 814 9.59 32.62 -25.01
CA GLN A 814 8.66 33.51 -24.31
C GLN A 814 7.23 33.44 -24.90
N ASN A 815 6.66 34.57 -25.30
CA ASN A 815 5.30 34.67 -25.84
C ASN A 815 5.28 34.65 -27.39
N TYR A 816 6.45 34.59 -28.04
CA TYR A 816 6.54 34.66 -29.51
C TYR A 816 5.88 33.47 -30.21
N GLY A 817 5.91 32.29 -29.59
CA GLY A 817 5.24 31.09 -30.12
C GLY A 817 3.73 31.01 -29.90
N GLY A 818 3.09 32.07 -29.38
CA GLY A 818 1.67 32.09 -29.04
C GLY A 818 1.29 31.13 -27.90
N PRO A 819 -0.02 30.88 -27.68
CA PRO A 819 -0.50 30.03 -26.59
C PRO A 819 0.05 28.59 -26.63
N GLN A 820 0.26 28.07 -27.85
CA GLN A 820 0.77 26.71 -28.10
C GLN A 820 2.29 26.60 -28.10
N ARG A 821 3.01 27.73 -28.01
CA ARG A 821 4.48 27.81 -27.94
C ARG A 821 5.20 27.12 -29.10
N LEU A 822 4.77 27.41 -30.32
CA LEU A 822 5.34 26.81 -31.53
C LEU A 822 6.51 27.64 -32.07
N LEU A 823 7.61 26.97 -32.45
CA LEU A 823 8.75 27.62 -33.11
C LEU A 823 8.39 28.23 -34.46
N ALA A 824 7.59 27.54 -35.28
CA ALA A 824 7.14 28.04 -36.57
C ALA A 824 6.37 29.37 -36.45
N THR A 825 5.52 29.50 -35.43
CA THR A 825 4.80 30.73 -35.13
C THR A 825 5.73 31.85 -34.67
N ALA A 826 6.74 31.54 -33.86
CA ALA A 826 7.73 32.52 -33.42
C ALA A 826 8.53 33.09 -34.60
N VAL A 827 8.94 32.23 -35.54
CA VAL A 827 9.64 32.66 -36.76
C VAL A 827 8.75 33.48 -37.68
N SER A 828 7.52 33.02 -37.93
CA SER A 828 6.59 33.69 -38.87
C SER A 828 6.18 35.10 -38.43
N ARG A 829 6.26 35.41 -37.12
CA ARG A 829 5.88 36.72 -36.57
C ARG A 829 7.00 37.75 -36.63
N GLU A 830 8.16 37.43 -36.06
CA GLU A 830 9.22 38.42 -35.83
C GLU A 830 10.60 38.01 -36.38
N GLY A 831 10.78 36.76 -36.84
CA GLY A 831 12.04 36.20 -37.36
C GLY A 831 13.18 36.07 -36.33
N SER A 832 13.26 37.00 -35.39
CA SER A 832 14.15 37.05 -34.24
C SER A 832 13.34 37.16 -32.95
N ILE A 833 13.86 36.61 -31.84
CA ILE A 833 13.16 36.57 -30.56
C ILE A 833 14.03 37.20 -29.46
N ARG A 834 13.41 37.92 -28.51
CA ARG A 834 14.10 38.50 -27.36
C ARG A 834 13.78 37.71 -26.09
N VAL A 835 14.73 36.92 -25.60
CA VAL A 835 14.48 35.94 -24.53
C VAL A 835 15.57 35.97 -23.46
N THR A 836 15.24 35.51 -22.25
CA THR A 836 16.20 35.42 -21.14
C THR A 836 16.99 34.12 -21.23
N VAL A 837 18.29 34.23 -21.43
CA VAL A 837 19.23 33.10 -21.62
C VAL A 837 20.58 33.42 -21.02
N GLY A 838 21.31 32.40 -20.57
CA GLY A 838 22.66 32.54 -20.03
C GLY A 838 23.66 32.94 -21.13
N PRO A 839 24.49 33.98 -20.93
CA PRO A 839 25.46 34.42 -21.93
C PRO A 839 26.65 33.45 -22.03
N ARG A 840 27.06 33.12 -23.26
CA ARG A 840 28.29 32.36 -23.57
C ARG A 840 29.09 33.11 -24.64
N ARG A 841 30.39 32.82 -24.74
CA ARG A 841 31.32 33.41 -25.71
C ARG A 841 31.88 32.34 -26.63
N CYS A 842 31.85 32.58 -27.94
CA CYS A 842 32.45 31.68 -28.93
C CYS A 842 33.98 31.77 -28.92
N LEU A 843 34.67 30.63 -28.90
CA LEU A 843 36.14 30.58 -28.97
C LEU A 843 36.71 30.81 -30.38
N ARG A 844 35.87 30.76 -31.44
CA ARG A 844 36.30 30.91 -32.84
C ARG A 844 36.12 32.32 -33.37
N CYS A 845 34.98 32.96 -33.06
CA CYS A 845 34.64 34.29 -33.58
C CYS A 845 34.43 35.34 -32.47
N GLU A 846 34.65 34.96 -31.21
CA GLU A 846 34.58 35.83 -30.01
C GLU A 846 33.22 36.49 -29.72
N ARG A 847 32.22 36.27 -30.57
CA ARG A 847 30.87 36.81 -30.36
C ARG A 847 30.15 36.10 -29.20
N GLU A 848 29.33 36.88 -28.51
CA GLU A 848 28.41 36.37 -27.50
C GLU A 848 27.26 35.57 -28.18
N THR A 849 26.90 34.45 -27.58
CA THR A 849 25.81 33.57 -28.02
C THR A 849 25.33 32.78 -26.81
N PRO A 850 24.03 32.46 -26.69
CA PRO A 850 23.55 31.62 -25.59
C PRO A 850 23.75 30.11 -25.83
N HIS A 851 24.07 29.71 -27.06
CA HIS A 851 24.13 28.32 -27.50
C HIS A 851 25.49 27.67 -27.24
N VAL A 852 25.51 26.34 -27.08
CA VAL A 852 26.74 25.53 -26.95
C VAL A 852 27.65 25.68 -28.17
N ARG A 853 27.06 25.70 -29.37
CA ARG A 853 27.74 25.93 -30.65
C ARG A 853 27.33 27.27 -31.22
N CYS A 854 28.29 27.99 -31.80
CA CYS A 854 28.04 29.32 -32.33
C CYS A 854 27.24 29.25 -33.64
N HIS A 855 26.00 29.75 -33.63
CA HIS A 855 25.15 29.85 -34.82
C HIS A 855 25.36 31.16 -35.61
N HIS A 856 26.40 31.93 -35.30
CA HIS A 856 26.67 33.17 -36.03
C HIS A 856 27.05 32.86 -37.49
N ARG A 857 26.33 33.43 -38.45
CA ARG A 857 26.62 33.28 -39.88
C ARG A 857 27.87 34.08 -40.27
N THR A 858 28.87 33.41 -40.82
CA THR A 858 30.11 34.06 -41.27
C THR A 858 29.85 35.01 -42.44
N ILE A 859 28.91 34.63 -43.31
CA ILE A 859 28.38 35.44 -44.41
C ILE A 859 26.86 35.50 -44.22
N LYS A 860 26.28 36.70 -44.15
CA LYS A 860 24.89 36.91 -43.73
C LYS A 860 23.87 36.13 -44.59
N ASP A 861 24.10 36.09 -45.89
CA ASP A 861 23.17 35.52 -46.87
C ASP A 861 23.43 34.03 -47.15
N GLU A 862 24.51 33.45 -46.62
CA GLU A 862 24.77 32.02 -46.73
C GLU A 862 24.26 31.30 -45.46
N PRO A 863 23.54 30.17 -45.59
CA PRO A 863 23.10 29.38 -44.45
C PRO A 863 24.26 28.55 -43.88
N LYS A 864 25.37 29.21 -43.53
CA LYS A 864 26.58 28.62 -42.97
C LYS A 864 26.96 29.31 -41.67
N GLU A 865 26.87 28.56 -40.59
CA GLU A 865 27.21 29.02 -39.25
C GLU A 865 28.70 28.84 -38.91
N CYS A 866 29.16 29.60 -37.91
CA CYS A 866 30.51 29.53 -37.36
C CYS A 866 30.85 28.15 -36.77
N GLY A 867 29.90 27.52 -36.06
CA GLY A 867 30.05 26.19 -35.45
C GLY A 867 31.09 26.09 -34.32
N GLY A 868 31.74 27.20 -33.96
CA GLY A 868 32.75 27.24 -32.91
C GLY A 868 32.17 26.89 -31.53
N ARG A 869 32.93 26.16 -30.71
CA ARG A 869 32.57 25.86 -29.32
C ARG A 869 32.50 27.15 -28.50
N THR A 870 31.61 27.16 -27.53
CA THR A 870 31.38 28.32 -26.66
C THR A 870 31.64 27.97 -25.20
N VAL A 871 32.04 28.96 -24.42
CA VAL A 871 32.25 28.85 -22.97
C VAL A 871 31.37 29.86 -22.24
N PRO A 872 30.94 29.61 -20.99
CA PRO A 872 30.23 30.60 -20.18
C PRO A 872 30.92 31.98 -20.22
N ALA A 873 30.14 33.04 -20.39
CA ALA A 873 30.70 34.39 -20.35
C ALA A 873 30.92 34.83 -18.89
N GLU A 874 32.12 35.32 -18.58
CA GLU A 874 32.41 35.84 -17.24
C GLU A 874 31.66 37.18 -17.02
N ARG A 875 30.88 37.25 -15.94
CA ARG A 875 30.19 38.47 -15.49
C ARG A 875 30.54 38.76 -14.04
N ARG A 876 30.86 40.01 -13.71
CA ARG A 876 31.13 40.43 -12.32
C ARG A 876 29.85 40.29 -11.49
N GLY A 877 29.96 39.69 -10.30
CA GLY A 877 28.84 39.49 -9.38
C GLY A 877 27.87 38.36 -9.77
N ALA A 878 28.23 37.49 -10.71
CA ALA A 878 27.39 36.34 -11.10
C ALA A 878 27.14 35.36 -9.94
N HIS A 879 28.10 35.21 -9.02
CA HIS A 879 27.98 34.37 -7.82
C HIS A 879 26.91 34.86 -6.81
N LEU A 880 26.52 36.14 -6.87
CA LEU A 880 25.50 36.75 -6.01
C LEU A 880 24.07 36.57 -6.57
N ARG A 881 23.91 36.03 -7.79
CA ARG A 881 22.61 35.91 -8.45
C ARG A 881 22.11 34.46 -8.44
N ASN A 882 20.85 34.29 -8.03
CA ASN A 882 20.18 32.99 -8.07
C ASN A 882 19.94 32.47 -9.50
N ARG A 883 19.95 33.35 -10.52
CA ARG A 883 19.84 32.99 -11.94
C ARG A 883 20.75 33.85 -12.81
N MET A 884 21.36 33.23 -13.82
CA MET A 884 22.41 33.85 -14.66
C MET A 884 21.91 34.41 -16.00
N GLY A 885 20.61 34.29 -16.32
CA GLY A 885 20.11 34.69 -17.62
C GLY A 885 20.03 36.21 -17.82
N GLU A 886 20.34 36.62 -19.04
CA GLU A 886 20.25 38.00 -19.52
C GLU A 886 19.31 38.06 -20.72
N LEU A 887 18.66 39.21 -20.92
CA LEU A 887 17.71 39.40 -22.01
C LEU A 887 18.48 39.56 -23.34
N THR A 888 18.46 38.54 -24.19
CA THR A 888 19.28 38.43 -25.41
C THR A 888 18.39 38.29 -26.66
N THR A 889 18.80 38.92 -27.76
CA THR A 889 18.12 38.77 -29.07
C THR A 889 18.73 37.61 -29.85
N ILE A 890 17.90 36.68 -30.31
CA ILE A 890 18.31 35.47 -31.04
C ILE A 890 17.67 35.47 -32.44
N PRO A 891 18.45 35.35 -33.53
CA PRO A 891 17.93 35.23 -34.90
C PRO A 891 17.42 33.81 -35.17
N LEU A 892 16.23 33.48 -34.64
CA LEU A 892 15.68 32.12 -34.68
C LEU A 892 15.46 31.60 -36.11
N SER A 893 14.99 32.45 -37.03
CA SER A 893 14.79 32.10 -38.44
C SER A 893 16.08 31.58 -39.09
N ASP A 894 17.18 32.32 -38.89
CA ASP A 894 18.48 32.00 -39.48
C ASP A 894 19.03 30.67 -38.95
N ILE A 895 18.85 30.43 -37.65
CA ILE A 895 19.28 29.20 -36.98
C ILE A 895 18.49 28.02 -37.54
N LEU A 896 17.16 28.12 -37.58
CA LEU A 896 16.30 27.03 -38.02
C LEU A 896 16.52 26.67 -39.50
N GLU A 897 16.82 27.64 -40.36
CA GLU A 897 17.18 27.36 -41.76
C GLU A 897 18.47 26.51 -41.86
N VAL A 898 19.52 26.89 -41.13
CA VAL A 898 20.79 26.14 -41.09
C VAL A 898 20.54 24.74 -40.54
N LYS A 899 19.75 24.61 -39.47
CA LYS A 899 19.48 23.31 -38.84
C LYS A 899 18.59 22.38 -39.65
N ARG A 900 17.63 22.93 -40.40
CA ARG A 900 16.85 22.18 -41.38
C ARG A 900 17.78 21.54 -42.42
N ILE A 901 18.72 22.32 -42.97
CA ILE A 901 19.67 21.84 -43.98
C ILE A 901 20.65 20.83 -43.37
N SER A 902 21.21 21.09 -42.19
CA SER A 902 22.18 20.19 -41.55
C SER A 902 21.59 18.84 -41.15
N LEU A 903 20.30 18.80 -40.85
CA LEU A 903 19.56 17.57 -40.53
C LEU A 903 19.04 16.85 -41.80
N GLY A 904 19.28 17.40 -43.00
CA GLY A 904 18.81 16.82 -44.26
C GLY A 904 17.29 16.82 -44.43
N LEU A 905 16.59 17.79 -43.83
CA LEU A 905 15.13 17.88 -43.86
C LEU A 905 14.65 18.80 -44.98
N ASP A 906 13.67 18.37 -45.78
CA ASP A 906 13.04 19.23 -46.79
C ASP A 906 12.21 20.35 -46.14
N ARG A 907 11.47 20.01 -45.09
CA ARG A 907 10.63 20.92 -44.30
C ARG A 907 10.75 20.61 -42.81
N LEU A 908 10.66 21.65 -41.99
CA LEU A 908 10.57 21.47 -40.54
C LEU A 908 9.17 20.97 -40.15
N PRO A 909 9.05 20.14 -39.09
CA PRO A 909 7.76 19.80 -38.52
C PRO A 909 6.97 21.06 -38.14
N GLU A 910 5.67 21.09 -38.46
CA GLU A 910 4.82 22.25 -38.15
C GLU A 910 4.66 22.47 -36.64
N ARG A 911 4.72 21.40 -35.85
CA ARG A 911 4.37 21.39 -34.43
C ARG A 911 5.57 21.25 -33.47
N ILE A 912 6.63 22.02 -33.67
CA ILE A 912 7.74 22.04 -32.71
C ILE A 912 7.40 22.96 -31.52
N LYS A 913 6.87 22.37 -30.45
CA LYS A 913 6.62 23.03 -29.16
C LYS A 913 7.91 23.27 -28.36
N ALA A 914 8.08 24.48 -27.83
CA ALA A 914 9.22 24.88 -27.00
C ALA A 914 8.77 25.50 -25.65
N MET A 915 9.73 25.99 -24.86
CA MET A 915 9.51 26.49 -23.50
C MET A 915 9.23 27.99 -23.47
N LYS A 916 8.45 28.48 -22.50
CA LYS A 916 8.29 29.92 -22.28
C LYS A 916 9.58 30.56 -21.75
N GLY A 917 10.27 29.87 -20.85
CA GLY A 917 11.52 30.31 -20.24
C GLY A 917 12.21 29.14 -19.56
N LEU A 918 13.50 29.29 -19.29
CA LEU A 918 14.31 28.26 -18.63
C LEU A 918 14.34 28.51 -17.12
N THR A 919 14.19 27.44 -16.34
CA THR A 919 14.19 27.48 -14.86
C THR A 919 15.54 27.11 -14.24
N SER A 920 16.45 26.49 -15.00
CA SER A 920 17.81 26.17 -14.58
C SER A 920 18.58 27.41 -14.12
N LYS A 921 19.50 27.28 -13.15
CA LYS A 921 20.37 28.38 -12.68
C LYS A 921 21.11 29.08 -13.81
N ALA A 922 21.66 28.30 -14.74
CA ALA A 922 22.45 28.81 -15.86
C ALA A 922 21.63 29.37 -17.03
N GLN A 923 20.39 28.88 -17.21
CA GLN A 923 19.49 29.29 -18.27
C GLN A 923 20.09 29.14 -19.69
N TYR A 924 20.86 28.07 -19.92
CA TYR A 924 21.36 27.74 -21.26
C TYR A 924 20.31 26.92 -22.05
N PRO A 925 19.98 27.31 -23.29
CA PRO A 925 19.07 26.55 -24.13
C PRO A 925 19.70 25.25 -24.64
N GLU A 926 18.90 24.18 -24.69
CA GLU A 926 19.27 22.92 -25.35
C GLU A 926 19.50 23.13 -26.86
N PRO A 927 20.41 22.37 -27.51
CA PRO A 927 20.52 22.35 -28.97
C PRO A 927 19.16 22.11 -29.65
N ILE A 928 18.76 23.03 -30.53
CA ILE A 928 17.43 23.04 -31.15
C ILE A 928 17.18 21.82 -32.04
N GLU A 929 18.26 21.21 -32.56
CA GLU A 929 18.26 19.99 -33.34
C GLU A 929 17.60 18.83 -32.60
N LYS A 930 17.88 18.69 -31.29
CA LYS A 930 17.24 17.67 -30.45
C LYS A 930 15.72 17.87 -30.42
N GLY A 931 15.29 19.12 -30.28
CA GLY A 931 13.87 19.48 -30.31
C GLY A 931 13.18 19.20 -31.65
N ILE A 932 13.88 19.41 -32.77
CA ILE A 932 13.38 19.07 -34.11
C ILE A 932 13.22 17.56 -34.26
N LEU A 933 14.24 16.78 -33.91
CA LEU A 933 14.21 15.32 -33.98
C LEU A 933 13.11 14.74 -33.08
N ARG A 934 12.97 15.25 -31.85
CA ARG A 934 11.88 14.87 -30.95
C ARG A 934 10.49 15.15 -31.53
N ALA A 935 10.31 16.28 -32.23
CA ALA A 935 9.06 16.60 -32.89
C ALA A 935 8.76 15.71 -34.13
N ILE A 936 9.79 15.21 -34.82
CA ILE A 936 9.62 14.25 -35.92
C ILE A 936 9.04 12.93 -35.40
N HIS A 937 9.48 12.49 -34.23
CA HIS A 937 9.04 11.24 -33.60
C HIS A 937 7.90 11.42 -32.57
N ASP A 938 7.33 12.62 -32.45
CA ASP A 938 6.29 13.01 -31.48
C ASP A 938 6.59 12.71 -29.99
N VAL A 939 7.87 12.69 -29.62
CA VAL A 939 8.33 12.47 -28.24
C VAL A 939 8.59 13.80 -27.52
N SER A 940 8.22 13.91 -26.24
CA SER A 940 8.45 15.12 -25.44
C SER A 940 9.64 14.99 -24.49
N ALA A 941 10.37 16.08 -24.29
CA ALA A 941 11.41 16.16 -23.27
C ALA A 941 10.81 16.52 -21.90
N PHE A 942 11.35 15.90 -20.84
CA PHE A 942 11.15 16.34 -19.48
C PHE A 942 12.17 17.42 -19.08
N ARG A 943 12.10 17.95 -17.85
CA ARG A 943 12.86 19.14 -17.42
C ARG A 943 14.39 18.98 -17.49
N ASP A 944 14.87 17.76 -17.40
CA ASP A 944 16.28 17.35 -17.44
C ASP A 944 16.74 16.90 -18.85
N GLY A 945 15.86 16.97 -19.86
CA GLY A 945 16.17 16.58 -21.23
C GLY A 945 15.92 15.09 -21.54
N THR A 946 15.51 14.30 -20.55
CA THR A 946 15.15 12.88 -20.73
C THR A 946 13.74 12.72 -21.31
N VAL A 947 13.47 11.57 -21.93
CA VAL A 947 12.11 11.14 -22.28
C VAL A 947 11.68 10.11 -21.25
N ARG A 948 10.50 10.29 -20.65
CA ARG A 948 10.04 9.47 -19.52
C ARG A 948 8.66 8.89 -19.82
N TYR A 949 8.43 7.67 -19.34
CA TYR A 949 7.16 6.98 -19.41
C TYR A 949 6.78 6.58 -17.98
N ASP A 950 5.60 7.00 -17.53
CA ASP A 950 5.12 6.70 -16.18
C ASP A 950 4.24 5.44 -16.24
N MET A 951 4.68 4.39 -15.54
CA MET A 951 3.92 3.14 -15.35
C MET A 951 3.70 2.89 -13.87
N ILE A 952 2.62 2.18 -13.54
CA ILE A 952 2.50 1.52 -12.24
C ILE A 952 3.15 0.16 -12.36
N ASP A 953 4.15 -0.05 -11.53
CA ASP A 953 4.83 -1.30 -11.34
C ASP A 953 4.10 -2.17 -10.31
N VAL A 954 4.05 -3.46 -10.59
CA VAL A 954 3.49 -4.48 -9.73
C VAL A 954 4.55 -5.57 -9.59
N PRO A 955 4.81 -6.07 -8.36
CA PRO A 955 5.82 -7.10 -8.17
C PRO A 955 5.43 -8.40 -8.86
N VAL A 956 6.38 -8.96 -9.62
CA VAL A 956 6.30 -10.28 -10.25
C VAL A 956 7.62 -10.99 -9.99
N THR A 957 7.57 -12.26 -9.61
CA THR A 957 8.78 -13.10 -9.44
C THR A 957 8.90 -14.19 -10.47
N HIS A 958 7.77 -14.59 -11.06
CA HIS A 958 7.70 -15.72 -11.98
C HIS A 958 6.68 -15.45 -13.06
N PHE A 959 6.92 -15.97 -14.25
CA PHE A 959 6.02 -15.85 -15.40
C PHE A 959 6.05 -17.13 -16.24
N ARG A 960 5.05 -17.30 -17.09
CA ARG A 960 5.07 -18.28 -18.18
C ARG A 960 5.30 -17.56 -19.51
N PRO A 961 6.05 -18.13 -20.46
CA PRO A 961 6.22 -17.55 -21.80
C PRO A 961 4.89 -17.15 -22.46
N LYS A 962 3.86 -17.99 -22.31
CA LYS A 962 2.51 -17.72 -22.82
C LYS A 962 1.85 -16.47 -22.24
N GLU A 963 2.12 -16.12 -20.99
CA GLU A 963 1.52 -14.96 -20.30
C GLU A 963 2.04 -13.64 -20.84
N ILE A 964 3.30 -13.61 -21.29
CA ILE A 964 3.96 -12.39 -21.81
C ILE A 964 4.04 -12.37 -23.35
N GLY A 965 3.48 -13.37 -24.03
CA GLY A 965 3.47 -13.47 -25.49
C GLY A 965 4.86 -13.56 -26.13
N THR A 966 5.87 -14.08 -25.42
CA THR A 966 7.25 -14.17 -25.90
C THR A 966 7.62 -15.60 -26.26
N SER A 967 8.23 -15.80 -27.43
CA SER A 967 8.67 -17.12 -27.92
C SER A 967 9.82 -17.70 -27.08
N ILE A 968 9.86 -19.03 -26.97
CA ILE A 968 10.91 -19.76 -26.23
C ILE A 968 12.31 -19.41 -26.74
N GLU A 969 12.51 -19.35 -28.06
CA GLU A 969 13.81 -19.03 -28.66
C GLU A 969 14.33 -17.67 -28.20
N LYS A 970 13.42 -16.69 -28.12
CA LYS A 970 13.76 -15.34 -27.66
C LYS A 970 14.11 -15.31 -26.17
N LEU A 971 13.44 -16.11 -25.35
CA LEU A 971 13.74 -16.23 -23.92
C LEU A 971 15.10 -16.89 -23.69
N ILE A 972 15.43 -17.92 -24.48
CA ILE A 972 16.76 -18.56 -24.46
C ILE A 972 17.83 -17.54 -24.85
N ASP A 973 17.59 -16.72 -25.88
CA ASP A 973 18.50 -15.63 -26.29
C ASP A 973 18.70 -14.58 -25.18
N LEU A 974 17.67 -14.35 -24.35
CA LEU A 974 17.72 -13.45 -23.18
C LEU A 974 18.37 -14.11 -21.95
N GLY A 975 18.73 -15.39 -22.02
CA GLY A 975 19.40 -16.12 -20.95
C GLY A 975 18.49 -17.01 -20.10
N TYR A 976 17.20 -17.11 -20.41
CA TYR A 976 16.26 -18.03 -19.75
C TYR A 976 16.35 -19.42 -20.37
N SER A 977 17.28 -20.24 -19.89
CA SER A 977 17.54 -21.59 -20.41
C SER A 977 16.79 -22.70 -19.68
N HIS A 978 16.46 -22.49 -18.40
CA HIS A 978 15.83 -23.49 -17.54
C HIS A 978 14.63 -22.90 -16.80
N ASP A 979 13.72 -23.77 -16.37
CA ASP A 979 12.60 -23.39 -15.51
C ASP A 979 12.98 -23.38 -14.01
N ILE A 980 12.01 -23.07 -13.15
CA ILE A 980 12.21 -23.03 -11.69
C ILE A 980 12.75 -24.33 -11.09
N ARG A 981 12.59 -25.47 -11.78
CA ARG A 981 13.07 -26.78 -11.34
C ARG A 981 14.47 -27.09 -11.88
N GLY A 982 14.99 -26.29 -12.80
CA GLY A 982 16.24 -26.55 -13.49
C GLY A 982 16.09 -27.37 -14.77
N GLU A 983 14.85 -27.65 -15.18
CA GLU A 983 14.60 -28.39 -16.41
C GLU A 983 14.75 -27.48 -17.63
N PRO A 984 15.32 -27.96 -18.75
CA PRO A 984 15.46 -27.16 -19.97
C PRO A 984 14.12 -26.58 -20.44
N LEU A 985 14.14 -25.31 -20.87
CA LEU A 985 12.96 -24.64 -21.39
C LEU A 985 12.57 -25.21 -22.76
N THR A 986 11.43 -25.91 -22.79
CA THR A 986 10.89 -26.61 -23.98
C THR A 986 9.40 -26.33 -24.21
N SER A 987 8.68 -25.76 -23.24
CA SER A 987 7.24 -25.46 -23.31
C SER A 987 6.92 -24.03 -22.86
N ASP A 988 5.90 -23.43 -23.47
CA ASP A 988 5.37 -22.10 -23.14
C ASP A 988 4.55 -22.07 -21.84
N MET A 989 4.31 -23.23 -21.24
CA MET A 989 3.61 -23.41 -19.96
C MET A 989 4.56 -23.61 -18.77
N GLN A 990 5.86 -23.78 -19.01
CA GLN A 990 6.87 -23.83 -17.95
C GLN A 990 6.92 -22.48 -17.22
N VAL A 991 7.13 -22.55 -15.91
CA VAL A 991 7.24 -21.38 -15.06
C VAL A 991 8.72 -21.00 -14.96
N LEU A 992 9.04 -19.78 -15.37
CA LEU A 992 10.37 -19.21 -15.31
C LEU A 992 10.46 -18.25 -14.12
N GLU A 993 11.62 -18.21 -13.47
CA GLU A 993 11.97 -17.17 -12.49
C GLU A 993 12.42 -15.92 -13.24
N LEU A 994 11.88 -14.74 -12.89
CA LEU A 994 12.23 -13.48 -13.51
C LEU A 994 13.60 -13.00 -13.00
N PHE A 995 14.54 -12.74 -13.90
CA PHE A 995 15.83 -12.15 -13.51
C PHE A 995 15.65 -10.78 -12.82
N PRO A 996 16.55 -10.42 -11.89
CA PRO A 996 16.33 -9.28 -10.98
C PRO A 996 16.13 -7.90 -11.63
N GLN A 997 16.70 -7.65 -12.81
CA GLN A 997 16.60 -6.35 -13.50
C GLN A 997 15.72 -6.42 -14.76
N ASP A 998 15.14 -7.59 -15.05
CA ASP A 998 14.19 -7.76 -16.13
C ASP A 998 12.80 -7.35 -15.64
N PHE A 999 12.03 -6.74 -16.53
CA PHE A 999 10.66 -6.34 -16.25
C PHE A 999 9.78 -6.61 -17.46
N ILE A 1000 8.49 -6.86 -17.20
CA ILE A 1000 7.48 -7.10 -18.22
C ILE A 1000 6.75 -5.77 -18.44
N PRO A 1001 6.92 -5.11 -19.60
CA PRO A 1001 6.39 -3.78 -19.87
C PRO A 1001 4.88 -3.76 -20.13
#